data_AF-A0A0E0BRL8-F1
#
_entry.id   AF-A0A0E0BRL8-F1
#
_cell.length_a   1.000
_cell.length_b   1.000
_cell.length_c   1.000
_cell.angle_alpha   90.00
_cell.angle_beta   90.00
_cell.angle_gamma   90.00
#
_symmetry.space_group_name_H-M   'P 1'
#
loop_
_entity.id
_entity.type
_entity.pdbx_description
1 polymer ?
#
loop_
_entity_poly.entity_id
_entity_poly.type
_entity_poly.pdbx_seq_one_letter_code
_entity_poly.pdbx_strand_id
1 'polypeptide(L)'
;MTSLRPLETSLSISGRPRRGLVLPPPGVGAGVLLRRGAMALPGRRGFACRGGSAASAAERTKEKKRRDSSKQPLVHLQVCLEHQVKFGEHVGIIGSTKELGSWEEQVELEWTTNGWVCQLKLPGETLVEFKFVIFLVGGKDKIWEDGNNRVVELPKDGKFDIVCHWNRTEEPLELLGTPKFELVGEAEKNTGEDASASVTFAPEKVQDISVVENGDLAPEAESSKFGGQWQGSKTVFMRSNEHLNKEADRMWDTTGLDGIALKLVEGDKASRNWWRKLEVVRGILSESFDDQSRQISCFEDGGHHRPNKHAEISRQIFRELEMMYYGKTTSAKDVLVIRKIHPFLPSFKSEFTASVPLTRIRDIAHRNDIPHDLKVQEIKHTIQNKLHRNAGPEDLIATEVMLARITKTPGEYSETFVEQFTIFYSELKDFFNAGSLFEQLESIKESLNESGLEVLSSFVETKRSLDQVDHAEDLDKNDTIQILMTTLQSLSSLRSVLMKGLESGLRNDAPDNAIAMRQKWRLCEISLEDYSFVLLSRFINTLEALGGSASLAKDVARNTTLWDTTLDALVIGINQVSFSGWKTDECIAIGNEILSWKQKGLSESEGCEDGKYIWSLRLKATLDRARRLTEEYSEALLSIFPEKVMVIGKALGIPDNSVSKLCTVLQKAIREVLGSTGWDVLVPGVAHGTLMRVERILPGSLPSSVKEPVVLIVNKADGDEEVKAAGDNIVGVILLQELPHLSHLGVRARQEKVVFVTCEYDDTVTDVYLLEGKYIRLEASSINVNLSIVSEKNDNAVSTEPNSTGNPFQQKLQNEFSLPSDIEMPLQMSKQKSKSGVNGSFAALELSEASVESAGAKAAACRTLSVLASLSNKVYSDQGVPAAFRVPSGAVIPFGSMEDALKKSGSLESYTSLLEKIETAKVENGEVDSLALELQAIISHLSPSEETIIFLKRIFPQDVRLIVRSSANVEDLAGMSAAGLYDSIPNVSLMDPCAFGAAVGKVWASLYTRRAILSRRAAGVYQRDATMAVLVQEILQPDLSFVLHTVCPADHDPKVVQAEVAPGLGETLASGTRGTPWRLSCNKFDGKVATLAFSNFSEEMVVHNSGPANGEVIRLTVDYSKKPLSVDTTFRKQFGQRLAAIGQYLEQKFGSAQDVEGCLVGKDIFIVQSRPQP
;
A
#
# COMPACT_ATOMS: atom_id res chain seq x y z
N MET A 1 28.23 36.50 23.11
CA MET A 1 29.61 36.86 23.51
C MET A 1 30.48 35.61 23.40
N THR A 2 31.80 35.78 23.22
CA THR A 2 32.90 34.82 23.47
C THR A 2 32.56 33.31 23.37
N SER A 3 32.90 32.60 22.29
CA SER A 3 34.28 32.24 21.84
C SER A 3 35.03 31.33 22.81
N LEU A 4 35.32 30.11 22.36
CA LEU A 4 36.69 29.56 22.32
C LEU A 4 36.83 28.58 21.13
N ARG A 5 38.05 28.23 20.76
CA ARG A 5 38.43 27.57 19.48
C ARG A 5 39.34 26.32 19.72
N PRO A 6 39.74 25.55 18.69
CA PRO A 6 40.02 24.12 18.82
C PRO A 6 41.48 23.77 19.17
N LEU A 7 41.74 22.46 19.29
CA LEU A 7 43.06 21.86 19.24
C LEU A 7 43.09 20.71 18.22
N GLU A 8 43.71 20.96 17.06
CA GLU A 8 44.37 19.91 16.30
C GLU A 8 45.82 19.79 16.78
N THR A 9 46.35 18.57 16.86
CA THR A 9 47.78 18.33 16.58
C THR A 9 47.94 16.95 15.94
N SER A 10 48.44 16.92 14.72
CA SER A 10 48.98 15.72 14.10
C SER A 10 50.36 15.38 14.69
N LEU A 11 50.74 14.10 14.65
CA LEU A 11 52.15 13.70 14.57
C LEU A 11 52.25 12.24 14.06
N SER A 12 53.43 11.86 13.58
CA SER A 12 53.63 10.64 12.77
C SER A 12 55.04 10.04 12.95
N ILE A 13 55.35 8.98 12.18
CA ILE A 13 56.70 8.48 11.85
C ILE A 13 57.39 7.52 12.87
N SER A 14 57.29 6.22 12.54
CA SER A 14 58.35 5.17 12.59
C SER A 14 58.79 4.51 13.91
N GLY A 15 59.31 3.26 13.82
CA GLY A 15 59.93 2.53 14.95
C GLY A 15 60.09 1.00 14.80
N ARG A 16 60.90 0.49 13.87
CA ARG A 16 61.38 -0.93 13.83
C ARG A 16 62.52 -1.14 14.87
N PRO A 17 63.01 -2.36 15.27
CA PRO A 17 63.03 -3.62 14.50
C PRO A 17 63.02 -5.03 15.21
N ARG A 18 62.71 -6.07 14.42
CA ARG A 18 63.31 -7.45 14.33
C ARG A 18 63.80 -8.24 15.58
N ARG A 19 63.26 -9.46 15.75
CA ARG A 19 63.91 -10.81 15.63
C ARG A 19 62.88 -11.90 16.04
N GLY A 20 62.79 -13.10 15.45
CA GLY A 20 63.44 -13.70 14.25
C GLY A 20 63.27 -15.24 14.22
N LEU A 21 63.56 -15.90 13.06
CA LEU A 21 63.54 -17.38 12.80
C LEU A 21 62.13 -18.01 12.61
N VAL A 22 61.87 -19.00 11.71
CA VAL A 22 62.61 -19.57 10.55
C VAL A 22 61.64 -20.27 9.55
N LEU A 23 62.04 -20.44 8.28
CA LEU A 23 61.39 -21.20 7.17
C LEU A 23 62.29 -22.40 6.79
N PRO A 24 61.91 -23.47 5.99
CA PRO A 24 60.94 -23.54 4.87
C PRO A 24 60.14 -24.90 4.76
N PRO A 25 59.44 -25.26 3.63
CA PRO A 25 58.62 -26.50 3.48
C PRO A 25 59.31 -27.64 2.66
N PRO A 26 58.81 -28.90 2.70
CA PRO A 26 58.02 -29.52 1.58
C PRO A 26 56.97 -30.58 2.08
N GLY A 27 56.21 -31.34 1.27
CA GLY A 27 55.88 -31.28 -0.18
C GLY A 27 55.68 -32.65 -0.92
N VAL A 28 54.53 -32.84 -1.60
CA VAL A 28 54.22 -33.82 -2.69
C VAL A 28 53.97 -35.33 -2.34
N GLY A 29 52.98 -35.96 -3.00
CA GLY A 29 52.68 -37.43 -3.05
C GLY A 29 51.20 -37.74 -2.69
N ALA A 30 50.31 -38.41 -3.45
CA ALA A 30 50.36 -39.63 -4.30
C ALA A 30 50.66 -40.92 -3.51
N GLY A 31 49.81 -41.98 -3.49
CA GLY A 31 48.49 -42.24 -4.08
C GLY A 31 48.03 -43.71 -3.85
N VAL A 32 47.28 -44.30 -4.79
CA VAL A 32 47.27 -45.77 -5.12
C VAL A 32 46.44 -46.79 -4.27
N LEU A 33 45.27 -47.18 -4.82
CA LEU A 33 44.74 -48.55 -5.11
C LEU A 33 44.27 -49.60 -4.04
N LEU A 34 43.05 -50.12 -4.32
CA LEU A 34 42.59 -51.54 -4.44
C LEU A 34 42.07 -52.43 -3.26
N ARG A 35 40.89 -53.04 -3.55
CA ARG A 35 40.44 -54.46 -3.35
C ARG A 35 40.12 -55.03 -1.96
N ARG A 36 38.82 -55.34 -1.76
CA ARG A 36 38.15 -56.69 -1.78
C ARG A 36 36.63 -56.48 -1.56
N GLY A 37 35.66 -57.33 -1.92
CA GLY A 37 35.64 -58.74 -2.37
C GLY A 37 35.28 -59.70 -1.21
N ALA A 38 34.29 -60.60 -1.27
CA ALA A 38 33.29 -60.93 -2.30
C ALA A 38 32.06 -61.68 -1.68
N MET A 39 31.24 -62.33 -2.52
CA MET A 39 29.96 -63.03 -2.22
C MET A 39 30.05 -64.17 -1.16
N ALA A 40 28.92 -64.48 -0.48
CA ALA A 40 28.34 -65.84 -0.37
C ALA A 40 26.97 -65.94 0.36
N LEU A 41 26.16 -66.94 -0.01
CA LEU A 41 25.00 -67.54 0.70
C LEU A 41 25.50 -68.79 1.50
N PRO A 42 24.69 -69.66 2.17
CA PRO A 42 23.22 -69.75 2.37
C PRO A 42 22.77 -70.10 3.82
N GLY A 43 21.48 -70.44 4.05
CA GLY A 43 20.99 -71.13 5.26
C GLY A 43 19.47 -71.40 5.28
N ARG A 44 19.00 -72.58 5.76
CA ARG A 44 17.55 -72.96 5.77
C ARG A 44 17.20 -74.10 6.74
N ARG A 45 15.98 -74.04 7.33
CA ARG A 45 15.14 -75.10 7.99
C ARG A 45 15.40 -75.58 9.44
N GLY A 46 14.26 -75.86 10.12
CA GLY A 46 14.07 -76.83 11.23
C GLY A 46 13.70 -76.20 12.58
N PHE A 47 12.76 -76.67 13.42
CA PHE A 47 11.66 -77.68 13.38
C PHE A 47 10.51 -77.14 14.29
N ALA A 48 9.19 -77.27 14.01
CA ALA A 48 8.24 -78.34 14.44
C ALA A 48 8.37 -78.81 15.93
N CYS A 49 7.32 -79.11 16.72
CA CYS A 49 5.84 -79.27 16.57
C CYS A 49 5.15 -78.93 17.94
N ARG A 50 3.84 -79.07 18.28
CA ARG A 50 2.59 -79.71 17.74
C ARG A 50 1.37 -78.80 18.10
N GLY A 51 0.07 -79.05 17.86
CA GLY A 51 -0.87 -80.13 18.29
C GLY A 51 -1.53 -79.78 19.66
N GLY A 52 -2.85 -79.76 19.92
CA GLY A 52 -4.11 -80.17 19.26
C GLY A 52 -5.22 -80.27 20.37
N SER A 53 -6.54 -80.48 20.18
CA SER A 53 -7.40 -80.73 19.01
C SER A 53 -8.91 -80.59 19.36
N ALA A 54 -9.75 -80.38 18.33
CA ALA A 54 -11.11 -80.95 18.15
C ALA A 54 -12.33 -80.53 19.04
N ALA A 55 -13.60 -80.68 18.61
CA ALA A 55 -14.22 -80.70 17.25
C ALA A 55 -15.77 -80.76 17.30
N SER A 56 -16.45 -80.11 16.34
CA SER A 56 -17.61 -80.62 15.55
C SER A 56 -18.05 -79.51 14.56
N ALA A 57 -18.28 -79.66 13.25
CA ALA A 57 -18.43 -80.75 12.29
C ALA A 57 -19.88 -81.18 11.95
N ALA A 58 -20.44 -80.60 10.88
CA ALA A 58 -21.57 -81.15 10.12
C ALA A 58 -21.45 -80.77 8.63
N GLU A 59 -21.41 -81.79 7.77
CA GLU A 59 -21.18 -81.74 6.33
C GLU A 59 -22.32 -81.09 5.53
N ARG A 60 -22.01 -80.58 4.32
CA ARG A 60 -22.52 -81.16 3.05
C ARG A 60 -21.97 -80.49 1.79
N THR A 61 -21.35 -81.29 0.93
CA THR A 61 -21.22 -80.99 -0.51
C THR A 61 -22.51 -81.34 -1.24
N LYS A 62 -22.94 -80.50 -2.19
CA LYS A 62 -23.81 -80.89 -3.31
C LYS A 62 -23.72 -79.90 -4.47
N GLU A 63 -23.65 -80.43 -5.69
CA GLU A 63 -23.58 -79.65 -6.92
C GLU A 63 -24.95 -79.08 -7.36
N LYS A 64 -24.91 -78.31 -8.47
CA LYS A 64 -26.00 -78.08 -9.45
C LYS A 64 -27.18 -77.22 -8.98
N LYS A 65 -27.11 -75.93 -9.33
CA LYS A 65 -27.53 -75.47 -10.68
C LYS A 65 -27.04 -74.04 -10.98
N ARG A 66 -26.88 -73.73 -12.27
CA ARG A 66 -26.78 -72.34 -12.76
C ARG A 66 -28.08 -71.60 -12.46
N ARG A 67 -27.96 -70.39 -11.91
CA ARG A 67 -28.69 -69.21 -12.39
C ARG A 67 -27.65 -68.11 -12.55
N ASP A 68 -27.64 -67.45 -13.70
CA ASP A 68 -27.11 -66.10 -13.76
C ASP A 68 -28.08 -65.19 -12.99
N SER A 69 -27.54 -64.40 -12.08
CA SER A 69 -28.26 -63.31 -11.41
C SER A 69 -27.45 -62.05 -11.61
N SER A 70 -27.94 -61.21 -12.52
CA SER A 70 -27.73 -59.75 -12.61
C SER A 70 -26.57 -59.16 -11.82
N LYS A 71 -25.66 -58.45 -12.50
CA LYS A 71 -24.87 -57.38 -11.86
C LYS A 71 -25.84 -56.51 -11.06
N GLN A 72 -25.63 -56.37 -9.75
CA GLN A 72 -26.37 -55.36 -9.00
C GLN A 72 -26.01 -53.98 -9.58
N PRO A 73 -27.01 -53.09 -9.74
CA PRO A 73 -26.73 -51.70 -10.05
C PRO A 73 -25.94 -51.07 -8.90
N LEU A 74 -25.06 -50.11 -9.25
CA LEU A 74 -24.22 -49.39 -8.31
C LEU A 74 -24.70 -47.95 -8.23
N VAL A 75 -24.84 -47.47 -7.00
CA VAL A 75 -25.08 -46.06 -6.68
C VAL A 75 -23.73 -45.38 -6.45
N HIS A 76 -23.53 -44.23 -7.09
CA HIS A 76 -22.45 -43.32 -6.74
C HIS A 76 -22.93 -42.38 -5.65
N LEU A 77 -22.23 -42.36 -4.53
CA LEU A 77 -22.57 -41.52 -3.38
C LEU A 77 -21.40 -40.61 -3.05
N GLN A 78 -21.56 -39.30 -3.13
CA GLN A 78 -20.61 -38.35 -2.57
C GLN A 78 -21.06 -37.97 -1.16
N VAL A 79 -20.23 -38.23 -0.16
CA VAL A 79 -20.50 -37.87 1.23
C VAL A 79 -19.61 -36.71 1.61
N CYS A 80 -20.21 -35.59 1.98
CA CYS A 80 -19.55 -34.41 2.50
C CYS A 80 -19.82 -34.27 4.00
N LEU A 81 -18.78 -34.10 4.81
CA LEU A 81 -18.86 -33.78 6.22
C LEU A 81 -18.37 -32.35 6.45
N GLU A 82 -19.26 -31.47 6.90
CA GLU A 82 -18.90 -30.13 7.34
C GLU A 82 -18.36 -30.19 8.78
N HIS A 83 -17.04 -30.34 8.91
CA HIS A 83 -16.34 -30.35 10.20
C HIS A 83 -14.88 -29.90 10.06
N GLN A 84 -14.38 -29.11 11.01
CA GLN A 84 -12.97 -28.73 11.09
C GLN A 84 -12.24 -29.55 12.14
N VAL A 85 -11.13 -30.17 11.75
CA VAL A 85 -10.20 -30.91 12.62
C VAL A 85 -8.87 -30.16 12.74
N LYS A 86 -8.00 -30.54 13.67
CA LYS A 86 -6.74 -29.82 13.91
C LYS A 86 -5.70 -30.20 12.85
N PHE A 87 -4.70 -29.35 12.66
CA PHE A 87 -3.61 -29.60 11.71
C PHE A 87 -2.90 -30.94 12.00
N GLY A 88 -2.91 -31.85 11.01
CA GLY A 88 -2.37 -33.22 11.11
C GLY A 88 -3.38 -34.29 11.56
N GLU A 89 -4.61 -33.91 11.92
CA GLU A 89 -5.72 -34.84 12.09
C GLU A 89 -6.42 -35.05 10.74
N HIS A 90 -6.96 -36.24 10.52
CA HIS A 90 -7.68 -36.63 9.29
C HIS A 90 -9.04 -37.24 9.64
N VAL A 91 -10.01 -37.14 8.74
CA VAL A 91 -11.33 -37.77 8.89
C VAL A 91 -11.42 -39.04 8.04
N GLY A 92 -12.06 -40.06 8.58
CA GLY A 92 -12.53 -41.23 7.83
C GLY A 92 -14.00 -41.52 8.06
N ILE A 93 -14.55 -42.38 7.21
CA ILE A 93 -15.89 -42.98 7.32
C ILE A 93 -15.73 -44.51 7.40
N ILE A 94 -16.55 -45.13 8.25
CA ILE A 94 -16.59 -46.57 8.50
C ILE A 94 -18.07 -46.99 8.54
N GLY A 95 -18.42 -48.14 7.97
CA GLY A 95 -19.83 -48.56 7.86
C GLY A 95 -20.07 -50.01 7.48
N SER A 96 -21.35 -50.38 7.31
CA SER A 96 -21.82 -51.77 7.20
C SER A 96 -21.57 -52.45 5.86
N THR A 97 -21.34 -51.70 4.79
CA THR A 97 -21.00 -52.26 3.48
C THR A 97 -19.50 -52.53 3.36
N LYS A 98 -19.12 -53.43 2.45
CA LYS A 98 -17.72 -53.78 2.21
C LYS A 98 -16.92 -52.59 1.70
N GLU A 99 -17.54 -51.72 0.92
CA GLU A 99 -16.96 -50.51 0.37
C GLU A 99 -16.81 -49.39 1.42
N LEU A 100 -17.40 -49.57 2.62
CA LEU A 100 -17.20 -48.79 3.83
C LEU A 100 -16.43 -49.57 4.92
N GLY A 101 -15.74 -50.66 4.54
CA GLY A 101 -14.85 -51.41 5.42
C GLY A 101 -15.53 -52.41 6.37
N SER A 102 -16.84 -52.65 6.26
CA SER A 102 -17.59 -53.62 7.09
C SER A 102 -17.40 -53.44 8.61
N TRP A 103 -17.28 -52.20 9.09
CA TRP A 103 -16.91 -51.83 10.47
C TRP A 103 -15.48 -52.21 10.94
N GLU A 104 -14.64 -52.78 10.08
CA GLU A 104 -13.25 -53.18 10.40
C GLU A 104 -12.20 -52.26 9.75
N GLU A 105 -12.35 -51.95 8.46
CA GLU A 105 -11.47 -51.03 7.70
C GLU A 105 -12.09 -49.63 7.57
N GLN A 106 -11.31 -48.66 7.07
CA GLN A 106 -11.72 -47.24 6.96
C GLN A 106 -11.55 -46.70 5.55
N VAL A 107 -12.44 -45.81 5.13
CA VAL A 107 -12.26 -44.96 3.95
C VAL A 107 -11.91 -43.56 4.43
N GLU A 108 -10.78 -43.02 3.97
CA GLU A 108 -10.35 -41.66 4.34
C GLU A 108 -11.03 -40.62 3.45
N LEU A 109 -11.32 -39.45 4.01
CA LEU A 109 -11.92 -38.32 3.29
C LEU A 109 -10.83 -37.33 2.86
N GLU A 110 -11.03 -36.68 1.72
CA GLU A 110 -10.18 -35.60 1.22
C GLU A 110 -10.74 -34.24 1.68
N TRP A 111 -9.88 -33.30 2.07
CA TRP A 111 -10.32 -31.96 2.49
C TRP A 111 -10.58 -31.05 1.29
N THR A 112 -11.72 -30.35 1.30
CA THR A 112 -12.11 -29.35 0.29
C THR A 112 -12.53 -28.04 0.96
N THR A 113 -12.73 -26.97 0.19
CA THR A 113 -13.26 -25.69 0.69
C THR A 113 -14.64 -25.81 1.34
N ASN A 114 -15.38 -26.88 1.04
CA ASN A 114 -16.77 -27.08 1.46
C ASN A 114 -16.91 -28.17 2.54
N GLY A 115 -15.79 -28.69 3.06
CA GLY A 115 -15.77 -29.78 4.04
C GLY A 115 -14.91 -30.98 3.62
N TRP A 116 -14.93 -32.04 4.42
CA TRP A 116 -14.30 -33.33 4.12
C TRP A 116 -15.19 -34.12 3.16
N VAL A 117 -14.65 -34.67 2.08
CA VAL A 117 -15.42 -35.35 1.03
C VAL A 117 -14.86 -36.73 0.71
N CYS A 118 -15.73 -37.71 0.47
CA CYS A 118 -15.35 -38.96 -0.21
C CYS A 118 -16.40 -39.37 -1.26
N GLN A 119 -15.98 -40.16 -2.24
CA GLN A 119 -16.87 -40.74 -3.26
C GLN A 119 -16.91 -42.27 -3.15
N LEU A 120 -18.09 -42.80 -2.89
CA LEU A 120 -18.36 -44.22 -2.66
C LEU A 120 -19.10 -44.84 -3.86
N LYS A 121 -18.98 -46.16 -4.02
CA LYS A 121 -19.63 -46.95 -5.09
C LYS A 121 -20.37 -48.13 -4.48
N LEU A 122 -21.57 -47.86 -3.98
CA LEU A 122 -22.33 -48.76 -3.10
C LEU A 122 -23.36 -49.57 -3.90
N PRO A 123 -23.73 -50.79 -3.46
CA PRO A 123 -24.81 -51.54 -4.09
C PRO A 123 -26.16 -50.81 -3.89
N GLY A 124 -26.94 -50.67 -4.96
CA GLY A 124 -28.30 -50.11 -4.88
C GLY A 124 -29.30 -51.05 -4.20
N GLU A 125 -30.48 -50.52 -3.85
CA GLU A 125 -31.54 -51.22 -3.10
C GLU A 125 -31.02 -51.85 -1.78
N THR A 126 -30.08 -51.17 -1.11
CA THR A 126 -29.40 -51.63 0.10
C THR A 126 -29.47 -50.55 1.19
N LEU A 127 -29.79 -50.96 2.42
CA LEU A 127 -29.70 -50.12 3.62
C LEU A 127 -28.26 -50.10 4.12
N VAL A 128 -27.67 -48.91 4.23
CA VAL A 128 -26.27 -48.69 4.61
C VAL A 128 -26.22 -47.95 5.93
N GLU A 129 -25.46 -48.49 6.89
CA GLU A 129 -25.15 -47.82 8.15
C GLU A 129 -23.70 -47.31 8.12
N PHE A 130 -23.43 -46.15 8.71
CA PHE A 130 -22.08 -45.60 8.82
C PHE A 130 -21.88 -44.67 10.01
N LYS A 131 -20.60 -44.37 10.29
CA LYS A 131 -20.14 -43.28 11.16
C LYS A 131 -18.86 -42.64 10.65
N PHE A 132 -18.66 -41.37 11.02
CA PHE A 132 -17.39 -40.67 10.88
C PHE A 132 -16.46 -40.90 12.09
N VAL A 133 -15.16 -40.76 11.83
CA VAL A 133 -14.08 -40.95 12.80
C VAL A 133 -12.91 -40.00 12.50
N ILE A 134 -12.28 -39.45 13.54
CA ILE A 134 -11.10 -38.59 13.47
C ILE A 134 -9.86 -39.37 13.92
N PHE A 135 -8.79 -39.27 13.13
CA PHE A 135 -7.50 -39.90 13.40
C PHE A 135 -6.54 -38.90 14.06
N LEU A 136 -5.96 -39.29 15.19
CA LEU A 136 -4.96 -38.49 15.89
C LEU A 136 -3.54 -38.74 15.35
N VAL A 137 -2.71 -37.69 15.36
CA VAL A 137 -1.30 -37.71 14.93
C VAL A 137 -0.53 -38.80 15.69
N GLY A 138 -0.27 -39.92 15.01
CA GLY A 138 0.27 -41.15 15.62
C GLY A 138 -0.44 -42.44 15.18
N GLY A 139 -1.63 -42.34 14.59
CA GLY A 139 -2.25 -43.39 13.78
C GLY A 139 -2.73 -44.65 14.52
N LYS A 140 -2.96 -44.56 15.84
CA LYS A 140 -3.49 -45.68 16.65
C LYS A 140 -4.79 -45.35 17.40
N ASP A 141 -4.93 -44.12 17.87
CA ASP A 141 -6.12 -43.68 18.58
C ASP A 141 -7.12 -43.01 17.62
N LYS A 142 -8.40 -43.37 17.77
CA LYS A 142 -9.53 -42.97 16.92
C LYS A 142 -10.59 -42.30 17.79
N ILE A 143 -11.09 -41.12 17.38
CA ILE A 143 -12.24 -40.45 18.00
C ILE A 143 -13.45 -40.66 17.08
N TRP A 144 -14.45 -41.40 17.54
CA TRP A 144 -15.71 -41.60 16.81
C TRP A 144 -16.66 -40.42 17.01
N GLU A 145 -17.60 -40.20 16.07
CA GLU A 145 -18.73 -39.30 16.32
C GLU A 145 -19.72 -39.88 17.35
N ASP A 146 -20.32 -39.02 18.15
CA ASP A 146 -21.27 -39.37 19.21
C ASP A 146 -22.68 -39.69 18.66
N GLY A 147 -23.49 -40.40 19.47
CA GLY A 147 -24.85 -40.80 19.13
C GLY A 147 -24.94 -42.14 18.38
N ASN A 148 -26.01 -42.32 17.58
CA ASN A 148 -26.33 -43.57 16.89
C ASN A 148 -25.57 -43.73 15.55
N ASN A 149 -25.68 -44.88 14.89
CA ASN A 149 -25.20 -45.03 13.51
C ASN A 149 -26.10 -44.22 12.56
N ARG A 150 -25.50 -43.55 11.57
CA ARG A 150 -26.22 -42.91 10.46
C ARG A 150 -26.75 -44.00 9.53
N VAL A 151 -28.00 -43.91 9.10
CA VAL A 151 -28.65 -44.94 8.27
C VAL A 151 -29.25 -44.33 7.01
N VAL A 152 -28.86 -44.82 5.84
CA VAL A 152 -29.40 -44.39 4.53
C VAL A 152 -29.86 -45.59 3.70
N GLU A 153 -31.07 -45.54 3.17
CA GLU A 153 -31.54 -46.50 2.17
C GLU A 153 -31.17 -46.02 0.77
N LEU A 154 -30.34 -46.79 0.05
CA LEU A 154 -29.90 -46.42 -1.27
C LEU A 154 -30.91 -46.83 -2.36
N PRO A 155 -31.21 -45.93 -3.32
CA PRO A 155 -32.05 -46.24 -4.47
C PRO A 155 -31.37 -47.25 -5.41
N LYS A 156 -32.04 -47.59 -6.51
CA LYS A 156 -31.58 -48.63 -7.43
C LYS A 156 -30.26 -48.28 -8.14
N ASP A 157 -30.21 -47.10 -8.76
CA ASP A 157 -29.06 -46.56 -9.47
C ASP A 157 -29.10 -45.03 -9.48
N GLY A 158 -27.94 -44.41 -9.70
CA GLY A 158 -27.82 -42.95 -9.85
C GLY A 158 -26.52 -42.37 -9.28
N LYS A 159 -26.48 -41.03 -9.22
CA LYS A 159 -25.49 -40.24 -8.50
C LYS A 159 -26.20 -39.35 -7.50
N PHE A 160 -25.79 -39.39 -6.23
CA PHE A 160 -26.37 -38.60 -5.16
C PHE A 160 -25.28 -38.05 -4.25
N ASP A 161 -25.54 -36.88 -3.70
CA ASP A 161 -24.69 -36.21 -2.73
C ASP A 161 -25.43 -36.15 -1.38
N ILE A 162 -24.71 -36.30 -0.26
CA ILE A 162 -25.23 -36.07 1.09
C ILE A 162 -24.28 -35.14 1.84
N VAL A 163 -24.83 -34.13 2.53
CA VAL A 163 -24.10 -33.29 3.48
C VAL A 163 -24.42 -33.75 4.91
N CYS A 164 -23.39 -33.85 5.76
CA CYS A 164 -23.47 -34.31 7.14
C CYS A 164 -22.73 -33.33 8.07
N HIS A 165 -23.15 -33.22 9.33
CA HIS A 165 -22.49 -32.41 10.35
C HIS A 165 -22.03 -33.29 11.53
N TRP A 166 -20.83 -33.06 12.05
CA TRP A 166 -20.27 -33.87 13.13
C TRP A 166 -21.16 -33.93 14.37
N ASN A 167 -21.31 -35.13 14.96
CA ASN A 167 -22.19 -35.44 16.09
C ASN A 167 -23.71 -35.22 15.87
N ARG A 168 -24.17 -34.84 14.67
CA ARG A 168 -25.61 -34.79 14.32
C ARG A 168 -26.09 -36.10 13.69
N THR A 169 -25.89 -37.21 14.38
CA THR A 169 -26.15 -38.57 13.84
C THR A 169 -27.62 -38.91 13.56
N GLU A 170 -28.57 -38.08 14.02
CA GLU A 170 -30.02 -38.23 13.79
C GLU A 170 -30.58 -37.19 12.78
N GLU A 171 -29.71 -36.48 12.03
CA GLU A 171 -30.15 -35.56 10.97
C GLU A 171 -30.66 -36.29 9.71
N PRO A 172 -31.65 -35.74 8.98
CA PRO A 172 -32.19 -36.38 7.79
C PRO A 172 -31.17 -36.42 6.65
N LEU A 173 -30.81 -37.62 6.20
CA LEU A 173 -29.84 -37.84 5.14
C LEU A 173 -30.51 -37.73 3.76
N GLU A 174 -30.78 -36.49 3.33
CA GLU A 174 -31.37 -36.23 2.02
C GLU A 174 -30.40 -36.59 0.88
N LEU A 175 -30.82 -37.51 0.01
CA LEU A 175 -30.09 -37.92 -1.19
C LEU A 175 -30.29 -36.90 -2.31
N LEU A 176 -29.46 -35.85 -2.33
CA LEU A 176 -29.52 -34.80 -3.35
C LEU A 176 -29.03 -35.35 -4.68
N GLY A 177 -29.92 -35.50 -5.67
CA GLY A 177 -29.56 -35.96 -7.01
C GLY A 177 -28.68 -34.93 -7.74
N THR A 178 -27.50 -35.34 -8.21
CA THR A 178 -26.51 -34.41 -8.78
C THR A 178 -27.09 -33.62 -9.97
N PRO A 179 -27.10 -32.26 -9.94
CA PRO A 179 -27.50 -31.48 -11.11
C PRO A 179 -26.49 -31.67 -12.24
N LYS A 180 -26.99 -31.77 -13.49
CA LYS A 180 -26.13 -31.86 -14.68
C LYS A 180 -25.37 -30.55 -14.91
N PHE A 181 -24.09 -30.51 -14.56
CA PHE A 181 -23.14 -29.63 -15.23
C PHE A 181 -22.75 -30.24 -16.58
N GLU A 182 -23.40 -29.79 -17.65
CA GLU A 182 -22.95 -30.01 -19.03
C GLU A 182 -22.22 -28.77 -19.55
N LEU A 183 -21.28 -28.97 -20.47
CA LEU A 183 -20.40 -27.93 -21.00
C LEU A 183 -21.11 -27.04 -22.02
N VAL A 184 -20.69 -25.78 -22.07
CA VAL A 184 -21.01 -24.71 -23.04
C VAL A 184 -21.68 -25.18 -24.36
N GLY A 185 -22.93 -24.76 -24.59
CA GLY A 185 -23.64 -24.98 -25.85
C GLY A 185 -24.96 -24.20 -26.00
N GLU A 186 -24.98 -23.24 -26.92
CA GLU A 186 -26.12 -22.74 -27.73
C GLU A 186 -27.51 -22.47 -27.09
N ALA A 187 -27.71 -21.21 -26.68
CA ALA A 187 -28.68 -20.26 -27.26
C ALA A 187 -30.22 -20.42 -27.15
N GLU A 188 -30.86 -19.24 -26.95
CA GLU A 188 -32.23 -18.82 -27.32
C GLU A 188 -33.44 -19.04 -26.37
N LYS A 189 -33.87 -17.88 -25.80
CA LYS A 189 -35.26 -17.33 -25.76
C LYS A 189 -36.28 -17.71 -24.65
N ASN A 190 -36.45 -16.73 -23.75
CA ASN A 190 -37.70 -16.04 -23.38
C ASN A 190 -38.91 -16.82 -22.80
N THR A 191 -39.35 -16.50 -21.57
CA THR A 191 -40.58 -15.70 -21.23
C THR A 191 -41.05 -15.95 -19.77
N GLY A 192 -41.79 -14.98 -19.19
CA GLY A 192 -42.50 -15.07 -17.89
C GLY A 192 -41.58 -14.83 -16.67
N GLU A 193 -41.77 -13.86 -15.78
CA GLU A 193 -42.95 -13.35 -15.02
C GLU A 193 -43.12 -13.98 -13.61
N ASP A 194 -43.07 -13.09 -12.62
CA ASP A 194 -43.62 -13.10 -11.25
C ASP A 194 -43.71 -14.39 -10.41
N ALA A 195 -42.97 -14.40 -9.29
CA ALA A 195 -43.53 -14.72 -7.97
C ALA A 195 -42.73 -14.06 -6.84
N SER A 196 -43.41 -13.42 -5.89
CA SER A 196 -42.80 -12.88 -4.66
C SER A 196 -42.93 -13.86 -3.50
N ALA A 197 -41.87 -14.01 -2.70
CA ALA A 197 -41.90 -14.78 -1.45
C ALA A 197 -40.94 -14.16 -0.42
N SER A 198 -41.50 -13.53 0.61
CA SER A 198 -40.75 -13.07 1.79
C SER A 198 -40.51 -14.23 2.76
N VAL A 199 -39.28 -14.39 3.25
CA VAL A 199 -38.97 -15.33 4.35
C VAL A 199 -38.56 -14.53 5.58
N THR A 200 -39.43 -14.55 6.59
CA THR A 200 -39.17 -13.95 7.90
C THR A 200 -38.34 -14.92 8.73
N PHE A 201 -37.16 -14.49 9.21
CA PHE A 201 -36.44 -15.21 10.26
C PHE A 201 -36.92 -14.73 11.63
N ALA A 202 -37.30 -15.68 12.49
CA ALA A 202 -37.59 -15.44 13.90
C ALA A 202 -36.38 -15.83 14.74
N PRO A 203 -36.00 -15.06 15.78
CA PRO A 203 -34.92 -15.43 16.68
C PRO A 203 -35.34 -16.60 17.59
N GLU A 204 -34.44 -17.55 17.82
CA GLU A 204 -34.66 -18.62 18.79
C GLU A 204 -34.46 -18.12 20.23
N LYS A 205 -35.23 -18.70 21.16
CA LYS A 205 -35.28 -18.25 22.56
C LYS A 205 -34.06 -18.71 23.36
N VAL A 206 -33.35 -17.76 23.94
CA VAL A 206 -32.52 -18.00 25.13
C VAL A 206 -33.43 -18.35 26.30
N GLN A 207 -33.02 -19.29 27.16
CA GLN A 207 -33.83 -19.73 28.32
C GLN A 207 -33.64 -18.80 29.53
N ASP A 208 -34.75 -18.54 30.24
CA ASP A 208 -34.76 -17.71 31.44
C ASP A 208 -33.88 -18.27 32.58
N ILE A 209 -33.18 -17.38 33.28
CA ILE A 209 -32.69 -17.64 34.64
C ILE A 209 -33.32 -16.59 35.58
N SER A 210 -33.83 -17.06 36.72
CA SER A 210 -34.75 -16.29 37.56
C SER A 210 -34.10 -15.15 38.34
N VAL A 211 -34.75 -13.98 38.32
CA VAL A 211 -34.44 -12.84 39.20
C VAL A 211 -34.55 -13.23 40.67
N VAL A 212 -33.59 -12.79 41.48
CA VAL A 212 -33.70 -12.69 42.95
C VAL A 212 -33.33 -11.27 43.34
N GLU A 213 -34.25 -10.57 44.02
CA GLU A 213 -34.01 -9.22 44.50
C GLU A 213 -33.07 -9.24 45.71
N ASN A 214 -31.91 -8.59 45.61
CA ASN A 214 -31.45 -7.49 46.48
C ASN A 214 -30.05 -7.02 46.03
N GLY A 215 -29.72 -5.75 46.26
CA GLY A 215 -28.53 -5.13 45.66
C GLY A 215 -27.24 -5.33 46.45
N ASP A 216 -26.22 -5.86 45.78
CA ASP A 216 -24.90 -5.24 45.64
C ASP A 216 -24.17 -5.88 44.45
N LEU A 217 -23.71 -5.08 43.49
CA LEU A 217 -23.08 -5.60 42.26
C LEU A 217 -21.58 -5.86 42.46
N ALA A 218 -21.23 -7.12 42.64
CA ALA A 218 -19.86 -7.58 42.37
C ALA A 218 -19.55 -7.50 40.86
N PRO A 219 -18.33 -7.13 40.46
CA PRO A 219 -17.98 -7.04 39.04
C PRO A 219 -17.91 -8.43 38.39
N GLU A 220 -18.59 -8.60 37.26
CA GLU A 220 -18.43 -9.79 36.42
C GLU A 220 -17.02 -9.85 35.84
N ALA A 221 -16.40 -11.04 35.90
CA ALA A 221 -15.01 -11.22 35.49
C ALA A 221 -14.89 -11.38 33.96
N GLU A 222 -14.78 -10.26 33.23
CA GLU A 222 -14.43 -10.26 31.80
C GLU A 222 -13.14 -11.08 31.55
N SER A 223 -13.22 -12.02 30.61
CA SER A 223 -12.09 -12.86 30.16
C SER A 223 -10.94 -12.03 29.57
N SER A 224 -9.71 -12.55 29.59
CA SER A 224 -8.57 -11.79 29.11
C SER A 224 -8.59 -11.64 27.58
N LYS A 225 -8.15 -10.48 27.08
CA LYS A 225 -7.89 -10.28 25.64
C LYS A 225 -6.94 -11.34 25.05
N PHE A 226 -6.07 -11.93 25.88
CA PHE A 226 -5.12 -12.97 25.49
C PHE A 226 -5.78 -14.33 25.23
N GLY A 227 -6.81 -14.71 25.99
CA GLY A 227 -7.44 -16.03 25.91
C GLY A 227 -8.00 -16.35 24.52
N GLY A 228 -8.63 -15.36 23.87
CA GLY A 228 -9.19 -15.50 22.53
C GLY A 228 -8.17 -15.41 21.37
N GLN A 229 -6.93 -14.98 21.65
CA GLN A 229 -5.88 -14.75 20.62
C GLN A 229 -4.72 -15.76 20.69
N TRP A 230 -4.81 -16.78 21.55
CA TRP A 230 -3.74 -17.74 21.77
C TRP A 230 -3.52 -18.72 20.59
N GLN A 231 -2.44 -18.51 19.85
CA GLN A 231 -2.01 -19.40 18.74
C GLN A 231 -1.05 -20.53 19.16
N GLY A 232 -0.74 -20.67 20.46
CA GLY A 232 0.11 -21.75 20.96
C GLY A 232 -0.64 -23.09 21.08
N SER A 233 0.07 -24.14 21.52
CA SER A 233 -0.60 -25.43 21.78
C SER A 233 -1.67 -25.29 22.86
N LYS A 234 -2.73 -26.12 22.80
CA LYS A 234 -3.71 -26.23 23.88
C LYS A 234 -3.01 -26.45 25.22
N THR A 235 -3.50 -25.79 26.27
CA THR A 235 -2.96 -25.85 27.63
C THR A 235 -3.17 -27.23 28.26
N VAL A 236 -2.26 -28.16 27.97
CA VAL A 236 -2.17 -29.43 28.69
C VAL A 236 -1.60 -29.16 30.08
N PHE A 237 -2.34 -29.57 31.11
CA PHE A 237 -1.86 -29.61 32.49
C PHE A 237 -0.78 -30.70 32.62
N MET A 238 0.45 -30.35 32.23
CA MET A 238 1.60 -31.26 32.21
C MET A 238 1.82 -31.87 33.59
N ARG A 239 1.72 -33.21 33.67
CA ARG A 239 2.15 -33.95 34.85
C ARG A 239 3.67 -33.87 34.97
N SER A 240 4.16 -33.91 36.20
CA SER A 240 5.57 -33.68 36.54
C SER A 240 6.50 -34.79 36.04
N ASN A 241 6.83 -34.75 34.73
CA ASN A 241 8.02 -35.30 34.06
C ASN A 241 7.99 -35.11 32.52
N GLU A 242 6.93 -34.55 31.92
CA GLU A 242 6.75 -34.45 30.44
C GLU A 242 7.59 -33.35 29.75
N HIS A 243 8.86 -33.19 30.12
CA HIS A 243 9.81 -32.31 29.44
C HIS A 243 10.41 -32.97 28.17
N LEU A 244 9.57 -33.26 27.17
CA LEU A 244 10.00 -33.75 25.86
C LEU A 244 10.19 -32.61 24.86
N ASN A 245 11.35 -32.58 24.19
CA ASN A 245 11.81 -31.52 23.30
C ASN A 245 11.07 -31.49 21.93
N LYS A 246 9.75 -31.19 21.92
CA LYS A 246 8.98 -31.03 20.66
C LYS A 246 9.40 -29.85 19.77
N GLU A 247 10.28 -28.95 20.25
CA GLU A 247 10.81 -27.85 19.44
C GLU A 247 12.19 -28.14 18.82
N ALA A 248 12.79 -29.31 19.08
CA ALA A 248 14.10 -29.67 18.51
C ALA A 248 14.07 -29.86 16.98
N ASP A 249 12.89 -30.13 16.41
CA ASP A 249 12.69 -30.36 14.97
C ASP A 249 12.46 -29.06 14.17
N ARG A 250 12.48 -27.88 14.81
CA ARG A 250 12.43 -26.60 14.08
C ARG A 250 13.77 -26.33 13.38
N MET A 251 13.75 -26.20 12.06
CA MET A 251 14.88 -25.70 11.29
C MET A 251 14.76 -24.19 11.07
N TRP A 252 15.68 -23.43 11.65
CA TRP A 252 15.92 -22.03 11.28
C TRP A 252 16.94 -21.99 10.14
N ASP A 253 16.49 -21.66 8.93
CA ASP A 253 17.38 -21.31 7.83
C ASP A 253 17.92 -19.88 8.03
N THR A 254 19.23 -19.71 7.87
CA THR A 254 19.93 -18.42 7.98
C THR A 254 20.68 -18.08 6.69
N THR A 255 20.51 -18.85 5.62
CA THR A 255 21.14 -18.57 4.33
C THR A 255 20.51 -17.32 3.69
N GLY A 256 21.36 -16.39 3.23
CA GLY A 256 20.93 -15.11 2.68
C GLY A 256 20.52 -14.04 3.70
N LEU A 257 20.60 -14.30 5.02
CA LEU A 257 20.38 -13.28 6.05
C LEU A 257 21.69 -12.63 6.50
N ASP A 258 21.67 -11.32 6.67
CA ASP A 258 22.78 -10.53 7.23
C ASP A 258 22.28 -9.49 8.26
N GLY A 259 23.20 -8.65 8.75
CA GLY A 259 22.89 -7.51 9.61
C GLY A 259 22.01 -7.82 10.83
N ILE A 260 20.96 -7.01 11.01
CA ILE A 260 20.00 -7.15 12.12
C ILE A 260 19.08 -8.37 11.93
N ALA A 261 18.76 -8.74 10.69
CA ALA A 261 17.90 -9.89 10.41
C ALA A 261 18.55 -11.21 10.85
N LEU A 262 19.85 -11.38 10.58
CA LEU A 262 20.63 -12.50 11.08
C LEU A 262 20.68 -12.52 12.63
N LYS A 263 21.00 -11.37 13.26
CA LYS A 263 21.00 -11.25 14.73
C LYS A 263 19.66 -11.62 15.37
N LEU A 264 18.55 -11.24 14.75
CA LEU A 264 17.20 -11.55 15.25
C LEU A 264 16.91 -13.06 15.17
N VAL A 265 17.26 -13.71 14.06
CA VAL A 265 17.00 -15.15 13.85
C VAL A 265 17.94 -16.02 14.69
N GLU A 266 19.22 -15.66 14.82
CA GLU A 266 20.15 -16.33 15.75
C GLU A 266 19.75 -16.09 17.21
N GLY A 267 19.29 -14.87 17.53
CA GLY A 267 18.77 -14.50 18.84
C GLY A 267 17.54 -15.31 19.23
N ASP A 268 16.55 -15.46 18.34
CA ASP A 268 15.35 -16.29 18.56
C ASP A 268 15.71 -17.77 18.79
N LYS A 269 16.59 -18.31 17.93
CA LYS A 269 17.13 -19.68 18.00
C LYS A 269 17.85 -19.98 19.33
N ALA A 270 18.44 -18.97 19.97
CA ALA A 270 19.02 -19.06 21.32
C ALA A 270 18.02 -18.78 22.47
N SER A 271 16.87 -18.18 22.18
CA SER A 271 15.93 -17.58 23.15
C SER A 271 14.69 -18.43 23.41
N ARG A 272 14.89 -19.56 24.10
CA ARG A 272 13.84 -20.54 24.46
C ARG A 272 12.76 -20.05 25.44
N ASN A 273 12.73 -18.78 25.83
CA ASN A 273 11.72 -18.22 26.73
C ASN A 273 11.53 -16.72 26.50
N TRP A 274 10.39 -16.18 26.97
CA TRP A 274 9.98 -14.79 26.74
C TRP A 274 11.00 -13.78 27.29
N TRP A 275 11.59 -14.04 28.47
CA TRP A 275 12.66 -13.21 29.02
C TRP A 275 13.84 -13.03 28.04
N ARG A 276 14.38 -14.12 27.48
CA ARG A 276 15.50 -14.04 26.54
C ARG A 276 15.13 -13.32 25.24
N LYS A 277 13.89 -13.49 24.76
CA LYS A 277 13.40 -12.75 23.58
C LYS A 277 13.33 -11.24 23.84
N LEU A 278 12.89 -10.81 25.02
CA LEU A 278 12.96 -9.40 25.44
C LEU A 278 14.41 -8.90 25.57
N GLU A 279 15.33 -9.72 26.10
CA GLU A 279 16.76 -9.36 26.20
C GLU A 279 17.41 -9.20 24.81
N VAL A 280 17.03 -10.02 23.81
CA VAL A 280 17.43 -9.86 22.39
C VAL A 280 16.88 -8.57 21.79
N VAL A 281 15.59 -8.28 21.98
CA VAL A 281 14.97 -7.03 21.49
C VAL A 281 15.65 -5.80 22.10
N ARG A 282 15.93 -5.80 23.41
CA ARG A 282 16.72 -4.72 24.03
C ARG A 282 18.13 -4.63 23.43
N GLY A 283 18.78 -5.77 23.22
CA GLY A 283 20.11 -5.83 22.59
C GLY A 283 20.16 -5.14 21.23
N ILE A 284 19.16 -5.39 20.37
CA ILE A 284 19.05 -4.77 19.04
C ILE A 284 18.76 -3.27 19.15
N LEU A 285 17.85 -2.85 20.06
CA LEU A 285 17.48 -1.44 20.24
C LEU A 285 18.60 -0.57 20.85
N SER A 286 19.56 -1.17 21.55
CA SER A 286 20.65 -0.45 22.23
C SER A 286 21.97 -0.37 21.44
N GLU A 287 22.03 -0.76 20.15
CA GLU A 287 23.25 -0.70 19.34
C GLU A 287 23.59 0.71 18.81
N SER A 288 23.85 1.65 19.72
CA SER A 288 24.58 2.89 19.45
C SER A 288 25.77 3.01 20.40
N PHE A 289 26.96 2.68 19.93
CA PHE A 289 28.19 2.77 20.73
C PHE A 289 28.65 4.23 20.89
N ASP A 290 28.65 4.75 22.12
CA ASP A 290 29.95 4.88 22.81
C ASP A 290 29.83 4.87 24.36
N ASP A 291 30.91 4.36 24.96
CA ASP A 291 31.42 4.37 26.34
C ASP A 291 30.57 4.12 27.63
N GLN A 292 31.15 3.27 28.48
CA GLN A 292 31.03 3.16 29.96
C GLN A 292 29.67 3.39 30.67
N SER A 293 28.91 2.31 30.89
CA SER A 293 28.87 1.66 32.24
C SER A 293 28.03 0.36 32.29
N ARG A 294 28.15 -0.38 33.41
CA ARG A 294 27.35 -1.55 33.84
C ARG A 294 27.63 -2.88 33.12
N GLN A 295 28.64 -3.60 33.62
CA GLN A 295 28.81 -5.03 33.37
C GLN A 295 27.55 -5.84 33.72
N ILE A 296 27.16 -6.77 32.85
CA ILE A 296 26.47 -8.00 33.26
C ILE A 296 27.17 -9.17 32.56
N SER A 297 27.90 -9.99 33.31
CA SER A 297 28.53 -11.21 32.81
C SER A 297 27.47 -12.28 32.52
N CYS A 298 27.35 -12.71 31.26
CA CYS A 298 26.51 -13.85 30.90
C CYS A 298 27.24 -15.17 31.14
N PHE A 299 26.52 -16.15 31.68
CA PHE A 299 26.97 -17.54 31.81
C PHE A 299 25.75 -18.47 31.74
N GLU A 300 25.94 -19.74 31.38
CA GLU A 300 24.87 -20.73 31.34
C GLU A 300 24.59 -21.32 32.73
N ASP A 301 23.37 -21.18 33.25
CA ASP A 301 22.82 -22.10 34.26
C ASP A 301 21.27 -22.02 34.34
N GLY A 302 20.65 -22.93 35.10
CA GLY A 302 19.22 -23.02 35.38
C GLY A 302 18.70 -21.97 36.38
N GLY A 303 18.90 -20.68 36.07
CA GLY A 303 18.59 -19.55 36.94
C GLY A 303 17.09 -19.35 37.27
N HIS A 304 16.83 -18.80 38.47
CA HIS A 304 15.49 -18.37 38.92
C HIS A 304 15.21 -16.92 38.49
N HIS A 305 14.74 -16.72 37.25
CA HIS A 305 14.45 -15.38 36.72
C HIS A 305 13.01 -14.96 37.08
N ARG A 306 12.87 -14.28 38.21
CA ARG A 306 11.58 -13.75 38.71
C ARG A 306 10.97 -12.69 37.75
N PRO A 307 9.66 -12.42 37.86
CA PRO A 307 8.96 -11.40 37.05
C PRO A 307 9.65 -10.02 37.06
N ASN A 308 10.32 -9.65 38.14
CA ASN A 308 11.02 -8.36 38.25
C ASN A 308 12.14 -8.14 37.23
N LYS A 309 12.83 -9.20 36.78
CA LYS A 309 13.82 -9.08 35.69
C LYS A 309 13.14 -8.79 34.35
N HIS A 310 11.92 -9.28 34.14
CA HIS A 310 11.12 -9.01 32.94
C HIS A 310 10.62 -7.55 32.97
N ALA A 311 10.11 -7.10 34.11
CA ALA A 311 9.70 -5.71 34.34
C ALA A 311 10.87 -4.72 34.14
N GLU A 312 12.07 -5.02 34.66
CA GLU A 312 13.25 -4.17 34.49
C GLU A 312 13.67 -4.03 33.01
N ILE A 313 13.61 -5.11 32.23
CA ILE A 313 13.93 -5.07 30.79
C ILE A 313 12.83 -4.35 30.01
N SER A 314 11.57 -4.60 30.35
CA SER A 314 10.42 -3.88 29.80
C SER A 314 10.55 -2.37 29.96
N ARG A 315 10.93 -1.92 31.16
CA ARG A 315 11.22 -0.52 31.47
C ARG A 315 12.35 0.06 30.61
N GLN A 316 13.40 -0.72 30.36
CA GLN A 316 14.52 -0.30 29.52
C GLN A 316 14.08 -0.18 28.05
N ILE A 317 13.42 -1.19 27.50
CA ILE A 317 12.86 -1.16 26.14
C ILE A 317 11.88 0.02 25.99
N PHE A 318 10.98 0.22 26.95
CA PHE A 318 10.01 1.32 26.94
C PHE A 318 10.67 2.70 26.94
N ARG A 319 11.79 2.89 27.67
CA ARG A 319 12.56 4.14 27.65
C ARG A 319 13.12 4.43 26.25
N GLU A 320 13.81 3.46 25.65
CA GLU A 320 14.39 3.64 24.31
C GLU A 320 13.31 3.89 23.24
N LEU A 321 12.23 3.10 23.26
CA LEU A 321 11.11 3.25 22.33
C LEU A 321 10.43 4.62 22.44
N GLU A 322 10.18 5.15 23.65
CA GLU A 322 9.60 6.48 23.82
C GLU A 322 10.59 7.61 23.47
N MET A 323 11.90 7.41 23.62
CA MET A 323 12.90 8.35 23.10
C MET A 323 12.95 8.34 21.57
N MET A 324 12.81 7.17 20.94
CA MET A 324 12.69 7.04 19.48
C MET A 324 11.37 7.65 18.96
N TYR A 325 10.25 7.45 19.64
CA TYR A 325 8.91 7.94 19.22
C TYR A 325 8.88 9.45 18.95
N TYR A 326 9.59 10.23 19.77
CA TYR A 326 9.69 11.70 19.66
C TYR A 326 11.03 12.17 19.07
N GLY A 327 11.80 11.26 18.46
CA GLY A 327 13.06 11.53 17.78
C GLY A 327 12.85 12.22 16.43
N LYS A 328 13.61 13.30 16.16
CA LYS A 328 13.50 14.10 14.92
C LYS A 328 13.89 13.36 13.62
N THR A 329 14.44 12.16 13.73
CA THR A 329 14.95 11.33 12.62
C THR A 329 14.16 10.04 12.43
N THR A 330 13.14 9.81 13.26
CA THR A 330 12.33 8.58 13.27
C THR A 330 11.31 8.63 12.13
N SER A 331 11.24 7.59 11.29
CA SER A 331 10.28 7.58 10.19
C SER A 331 8.87 7.24 10.68
N ALA A 332 7.85 7.63 9.90
CA ALA A 332 6.47 7.28 10.21
C ALA A 332 6.24 5.75 10.28
N LYS A 333 7.03 4.94 9.54
CA LYS A 333 6.99 3.47 9.66
C LYS A 333 7.55 2.98 11.00
N ASP A 334 8.64 3.58 11.48
CA ASP A 334 9.24 3.22 12.78
C ASP A 334 8.27 3.54 13.91
N VAL A 335 7.55 4.67 13.84
CA VAL A 335 6.48 5.00 14.81
C VAL A 335 5.40 3.92 14.85
N LEU A 336 4.94 3.42 13.70
CA LEU A 336 3.96 2.32 13.65
C LEU A 336 4.52 1.02 14.25
N VAL A 337 5.79 0.68 14.02
CA VAL A 337 6.47 -0.47 14.65
C VAL A 337 6.53 -0.29 16.17
N ILE A 338 6.95 0.88 16.66
CA ILE A 338 7.01 1.20 18.10
C ILE A 338 5.61 1.03 18.75
N ARG A 339 4.55 1.56 18.12
CA ARG A 339 3.16 1.39 18.57
C ARG A 339 2.77 -0.07 18.72
N LYS A 340 3.16 -0.95 17.78
CA LYS A 340 2.86 -2.38 17.86
C LYS A 340 3.74 -3.15 18.85
N ILE A 341 4.89 -2.63 19.30
CA ILE A 341 5.70 -3.27 20.36
C ILE A 341 5.12 -3.01 21.76
N HIS A 342 4.61 -1.80 22.04
CA HIS A 342 4.18 -1.41 23.39
C HIS A 342 3.21 -2.39 24.11
N PRO A 343 2.19 -2.99 23.46
CA PRO A 343 1.28 -3.95 24.11
C PRO A 343 1.94 -5.26 24.58
N PHE A 344 3.10 -5.63 24.03
CA PHE A 344 3.83 -6.85 24.39
C PHE A 344 4.83 -6.65 25.53
N LEU A 345 4.90 -5.45 26.11
CA LEU A 345 5.81 -5.11 27.21
C LEU A 345 5.12 -5.31 28.57
N PRO A 346 5.64 -6.13 29.50
CA PRO A 346 5.04 -6.32 30.82
C PRO A 346 5.05 -5.03 31.64
N SER A 347 4.13 -4.94 32.59
CA SER A 347 4.01 -3.82 33.52
C SER A 347 5.24 -3.73 34.43
N PHE A 348 5.78 -2.52 34.59
CA PHE A 348 6.95 -2.25 35.43
C PHE A 348 6.67 -1.31 36.61
N LYS A 349 5.45 -1.41 37.15
CA LYS A 349 5.09 -0.87 38.48
C LYS A 349 6.09 -1.33 39.56
N SER A 350 6.18 -0.56 40.64
CA SER A 350 6.98 -0.86 41.84
C SER A 350 6.70 -2.23 42.46
N GLU A 351 5.46 -2.72 42.37
CA GLU A 351 5.06 -4.05 42.84
C GLU A 351 5.71 -5.19 42.04
N PHE A 352 5.92 -4.98 40.74
CA PHE A 352 6.52 -5.97 39.85
C PHE A 352 8.04 -5.88 39.78
N THR A 353 8.63 -4.69 39.95
CA THR A 353 10.09 -4.50 40.02
C THR A 353 10.69 -4.85 41.40
N ALA A 354 9.86 -5.11 42.42
CA ALA A 354 10.26 -5.57 43.74
C ALA A 354 11.13 -6.85 43.73
N SER A 355 11.83 -7.15 44.83
CA SER A 355 12.67 -8.36 44.93
C SER A 355 11.89 -9.67 44.98
N VAL A 356 10.61 -9.62 45.38
CA VAL A 356 9.68 -10.76 45.42
C VAL A 356 8.30 -10.32 44.90
N PRO A 357 8.12 -10.18 43.58
CA PRO A 357 6.80 -9.85 43.01
C PRO A 357 5.88 -11.08 43.03
N LEU A 358 4.57 -10.85 42.90
CA LEU A 358 3.53 -11.90 42.80
C LEU A 358 3.60 -12.96 43.93
N THR A 359 3.87 -12.58 45.18
CA THR A 359 3.98 -13.55 46.29
C THR A 359 2.70 -14.35 46.54
N ARG A 360 1.53 -13.85 46.14
CA ARG A 360 0.23 -14.47 46.44
C ARG A 360 0.12 -15.91 45.97
N ILE A 361 0.64 -16.25 44.78
CA ILE A 361 0.62 -17.64 44.27
C ILE A 361 1.47 -18.61 45.11
N ARG A 362 2.56 -18.14 45.74
CA ARG A 362 3.30 -18.95 46.72
C ARG A 362 2.42 -19.24 47.93
N ASP A 363 1.74 -18.23 48.45
CA ASP A 363 1.00 -18.36 49.71
C ASP A 363 -0.29 -19.19 49.51
N ILE A 364 -0.97 -19.01 48.37
CA ILE A 364 -2.02 -19.91 47.86
C ILE A 364 -1.51 -21.37 47.79
N ALA A 365 -0.36 -21.62 47.15
CA ALA A 365 0.19 -22.98 47.00
C ALA A 365 0.59 -23.67 48.32
N HIS A 366 0.61 -22.96 49.45
CA HIS A 366 0.85 -23.52 50.78
C HIS A 366 -0.42 -23.75 51.61
N ARG A 367 -1.57 -23.19 51.24
CA ARG A 367 -2.86 -23.33 51.93
C ARG A 367 -3.30 -24.78 52.17
N ASN A 368 -3.98 -25.05 53.29
CA ASN A 368 -4.33 -26.41 53.71
C ASN A 368 -5.78 -26.82 53.40
N ASP A 369 -6.60 -25.89 52.90
CA ASP A 369 -8.01 -26.06 52.53
C ASP A 369 -8.21 -26.35 51.03
N ILE A 370 -7.16 -26.85 50.35
CA ILE A 370 -7.15 -27.18 48.91
C ILE A 370 -6.83 -28.67 48.74
N PRO A 371 -7.52 -29.41 47.84
CA PRO A 371 -7.18 -30.79 47.50
C PRO A 371 -5.71 -30.98 47.13
N HIS A 372 -5.10 -32.09 47.57
CA HIS A 372 -3.66 -32.32 47.45
C HIS A 372 -3.17 -32.29 45.99
N ASP A 373 -3.93 -32.88 45.07
CA ASP A 373 -3.56 -32.92 43.65
C ASP A 373 -3.64 -31.53 43.00
N LEU A 374 -4.69 -30.75 43.28
CA LEU A 374 -4.81 -29.37 42.81
C LEU A 374 -3.65 -28.50 43.35
N LYS A 375 -3.34 -28.64 44.65
CA LYS A 375 -2.27 -27.91 45.34
C LYS A 375 -0.89 -28.25 44.79
N VAL A 376 -0.58 -29.54 44.62
CA VAL A 376 0.78 -30.01 44.27
C VAL A 376 0.97 -30.13 42.75
N GLN A 377 0.10 -30.87 42.05
CA GLN A 377 0.30 -31.18 40.64
C GLN A 377 0.04 -29.97 39.74
N GLU A 378 -0.99 -29.17 40.02
CA GLU A 378 -1.40 -28.06 39.14
C GLU A 378 -0.88 -26.70 39.63
N ILE A 379 -1.36 -26.18 40.77
CA ILE A 379 -1.01 -24.82 41.25
C ILE A 379 0.51 -24.68 41.44
N LYS A 380 1.15 -25.62 42.14
CA LYS A 380 2.58 -25.56 42.45
C LYS A 380 3.46 -25.86 41.23
N HIS A 381 3.18 -26.91 40.45
CA HIS A 381 4.06 -27.31 39.35
C HIS A 381 3.77 -26.61 38.01
N THR A 382 2.51 -26.37 37.64
CA THR A 382 2.15 -25.70 36.39
C THR A 382 2.30 -24.18 36.48
N ILE A 383 1.85 -23.54 37.57
CA ILE A 383 1.82 -22.07 37.69
C ILE A 383 3.00 -21.54 38.53
N GLN A 384 3.05 -21.86 39.83
CA GLN A 384 3.98 -21.24 40.78
C GLN A 384 5.46 -21.46 40.40
N ASN A 385 5.87 -22.71 40.15
CA ASN A 385 7.24 -23.05 39.78
C ASN A 385 7.64 -22.49 38.41
N LYS A 386 6.67 -22.22 37.52
CA LYS A 386 6.93 -21.68 36.19
C LYS A 386 7.20 -20.18 36.27
N LEU A 387 6.29 -19.41 36.88
CA LEU A 387 6.48 -17.97 37.17
C LEU A 387 7.75 -17.67 37.98
N HIS A 388 8.15 -18.57 38.89
CA HIS A 388 9.42 -18.48 39.65
C HIS A 388 10.68 -18.84 38.85
N ARG A 389 10.56 -19.29 37.59
CA ARG A 389 11.67 -19.63 36.68
C ARG A 389 11.74 -18.65 35.52
N ASN A 390 10.64 -18.50 34.77
CA ASN A 390 10.39 -17.49 33.75
C ASN A 390 8.86 -17.33 33.63
N ALA A 391 8.34 -16.10 33.71
CA ALA A 391 6.93 -15.84 33.44
C ALA A 391 6.71 -15.71 31.93
N GLY A 392 5.60 -16.22 31.41
CA GLY A 392 5.18 -16.03 30.02
C GLY A 392 3.66 -15.86 29.91
N PRO A 393 3.14 -15.24 28.83
CA PRO A 393 1.69 -14.99 28.68
C PRO A 393 0.82 -16.25 28.79
N GLU A 394 1.37 -17.43 28.49
CA GLU A 394 0.72 -18.71 28.71
C GLU A 394 0.40 -19.02 30.18
N ASP A 395 1.09 -18.39 31.15
CA ASP A 395 0.80 -18.50 32.57
C ASP A 395 -0.49 -17.74 32.95
N LEU A 396 -0.80 -16.65 32.25
CA LEU A 396 -2.07 -15.93 32.42
C LEU A 396 -3.23 -16.83 31.97
N ILE A 397 -3.10 -17.45 30.80
CA ILE A 397 -4.11 -18.35 30.22
C ILE A 397 -4.28 -19.61 31.08
N ALA A 398 -3.18 -20.20 31.58
CA ALA A 398 -3.24 -21.32 32.51
C ALA A 398 -3.93 -20.95 33.84
N THR A 399 -3.74 -19.72 34.32
CA THR A 399 -4.42 -19.18 35.51
C THR A 399 -5.90 -18.89 35.24
N GLU A 400 -6.26 -18.40 34.05
CA GLU A 400 -7.65 -18.15 33.63
C GLU A 400 -8.45 -19.44 33.53
N VAL A 401 -7.91 -20.47 32.86
CA VAL A 401 -8.53 -21.80 32.77
C VAL A 401 -8.65 -22.46 34.16
N MET A 402 -7.72 -22.17 35.07
CA MET A 402 -7.79 -22.62 36.46
C MET A 402 -8.87 -21.88 37.27
N LEU A 403 -8.98 -20.56 37.11
CA LEU A 403 -10.01 -19.74 37.74
C LEU A 403 -11.41 -20.19 37.30
N ALA A 404 -11.62 -20.33 35.99
CA ALA A 404 -12.87 -20.85 35.41
C ALA A 404 -13.19 -22.30 35.83
N ARG A 405 -12.20 -23.09 36.25
CA ARG A 405 -12.43 -24.42 36.85
C ARG A 405 -12.93 -24.31 38.29
N ILE A 406 -12.29 -23.51 39.13
CA ILE A 406 -12.63 -23.40 40.56
C ILE A 406 -13.90 -22.59 40.84
N THR A 407 -14.37 -21.77 39.89
CA THR A 407 -15.65 -21.04 39.99
C THR A 407 -16.83 -21.79 39.38
N LYS A 408 -16.60 -22.87 38.61
CA LYS A 408 -17.66 -23.61 37.89
C LYS A 408 -18.71 -24.24 38.80
N THR A 409 -18.34 -24.57 40.03
CA THR A 409 -19.15 -25.31 41.00
C THR A 409 -19.13 -24.56 42.34
N PRO A 410 -20.07 -23.61 42.56
CA PRO A 410 -20.12 -22.82 43.78
C PRO A 410 -20.15 -23.68 45.04
N GLY A 411 -19.23 -23.41 45.97
CA GLY A 411 -19.07 -24.15 47.23
C GLY A 411 -18.17 -25.39 47.18
N GLU A 412 -17.59 -25.77 46.03
CA GLU A 412 -16.61 -26.87 45.95
C GLU A 412 -15.27 -26.50 46.62
N TYR A 413 -14.92 -25.21 46.60
CA TYR A 413 -13.71 -24.64 47.21
C TYR A 413 -14.08 -23.52 48.20
N SER A 414 -13.18 -23.20 49.13
CA SER A 414 -13.45 -22.11 50.08
C SER A 414 -13.47 -20.75 49.38
N GLU A 415 -14.43 -19.90 49.75
CA GLU A 415 -14.59 -18.54 49.21
C GLU A 415 -13.26 -17.77 49.32
N THR A 416 -12.64 -17.80 50.50
CA THR A 416 -11.34 -17.15 50.77
C THR A 416 -10.17 -17.73 49.96
N PHE A 417 -10.28 -18.90 49.33
CA PHE A 417 -9.31 -19.38 48.33
C PHE A 417 -9.63 -18.81 46.94
N VAL A 418 -10.90 -18.87 46.53
CA VAL A 418 -11.36 -18.34 45.23
C VAL A 418 -11.08 -16.84 45.13
N GLU A 419 -11.38 -16.06 46.17
CA GLU A 419 -11.02 -14.64 46.30
C GLU A 419 -9.52 -14.40 46.07
N GLN A 420 -8.66 -15.13 46.79
CA GLN A 420 -7.20 -14.94 46.70
C GLN A 420 -6.66 -15.37 45.34
N PHE A 421 -7.24 -16.40 44.71
CA PHE A 421 -6.89 -16.81 43.36
C PHE A 421 -7.35 -15.79 42.32
N THR A 422 -8.51 -15.17 42.51
CA THR A 422 -9.04 -14.08 41.67
C THR A 422 -8.15 -12.84 41.76
N ILE A 423 -7.77 -12.42 42.98
CA ILE A 423 -6.83 -11.31 43.17
C ILE A 423 -5.46 -11.62 42.54
N PHE A 424 -4.96 -12.87 42.67
CA PHE A 424 -3.73 -13.28 42.00
C PHE A 424 -3.85 -13.25 40.46
N TYR A 425 -5.00 -13.68 39.92
CA TYR A 425 -5.27 -13.57 38.49
C TYR A 425 -5.29 -12.11 38.02
N SER A 426 -5.88 -11.19 38.80
CA SER A 426 -5.83 -9.75 38.53
C SER A 426 -4.40 -9.17 38.60
N GLU A 427 -3.60 -9.57 39.60
CA GLU A 427 -2.17 -9.21 39.67
C GLU A 427 -1.39 -9.69 38.44
N LEU A 428 -1.72 -10.87 37.91
CA LEU A 428 -1.09 -11.45 36.72
C LEU A 428 -1.58 -10.79 35.42
N LYS A 429 -2.88 -10.47 35.32
CA LYS A 429 -3.50 -9.72 34.22
C LYS A 429 -2.85 -8.34 34.09
N ASP A 430 -2.65 -7.66 35.21
CA ASP A 430 -1.96 -6.37 35.29
C ASP A 430 -0.45 -6.49 35.00
N PHE A 431 0.24 -7.54 35.46
CA PHE A 431 1.64 -7.78 35.09
C PHE A 431 1.84 -7.92 33.57
N PHE A 432 0.91 -8.57 32.86
CA PHE A 432 0.94 -8.68 31.40
C PHE A 432 0.23 -7.51 30.68
N ASN A 433 -0.20 -6.45 31.37
CA ASN A 433 -1.00 -5.33 30.83
C ASN A 433 -2.30 -5.75 30.11
N ALA A 434 -2.79 -6.97 30.35
CA ALA A 434 -3.87 -7.65 29.63
C ALA A 434 -5.29 -7.21 30.05
N GLY A 435 -5.43 -5.96 30.52
CA GLY A 435 -6.69 -5.40 30.98
C GLY A 435 -7.68 -5.08 29.85
N SER A 436 -8.96 -4.98 30.19
CA SER A 436 -9.98 -4.41 29.30
C SER A 436 -9.80 -2.88 29.19
N LEU A 437 -10.43 -2.26 28.18
CA LEU A 437 -10.31 -0.81 27.98
C LEU A 437 -10.77 -0.03 29.21
N PHE A 438 -11.82 -0.51 29.91
CA PHE A 438 -12.34 0.16 31.10
C PHE A 438 -11.38 0.02 32.30
N GLU A 439 -10.83 -1.18 32.54
CA GLU A 439 -9.80 -1.40 33.56
C GLU A 439 -8.57 -0.50 33.33
N GLN A 440 -8.13 -0.37 32.06
CA GLN A 440 -7.00 0.49 31.70
C GLN A 440 -7.31 1.98 31.96
N LEU A 441 -8.49 2.47 31.56
CA LEU A 441 -8.89 3.87 31.72
C LEU A 441 -9.09 4.27 33.20
N GLU A 442 -9.75 3.45 34.01
CA GLU A 442 -9.83 3.70 35.46
C GLU A 442 -8.42 3.73 36.09
N SER A 443 -7.48 2.93 35.59
CA SER A 443 -6.10 2.91 36.10
C SER A 443 -5.30 4.20 35.87
N ILE A 444 -5.72 5.11 34.98
CA ILE A 444 -5.08 6.42 34.74
C ILE A 444 -5.85 7.60 35.32
N LYS A 445 -7.05 7.37 35.85
CA LYS A 445 -8.01 8.41 36.32
C LYS A 445 -7.38 9.42 37.28
N GLU A 446 -6.66 8.95 38.29
CA GLU A 446 -5.95 9.79 39.28
C GLU A 446 -4.83 10.68 38.70
N SER A 447 -4.41 10.44 37.45
CA SER A 447 -3.36 11.20 36.76
C SER A 447 -3.89 12.22 35.74
N LEU A 448 -5.21 12.25 35.52
CA LEU A 448 -5.86 13.24 34.65
C LEU A 448 -6.14 14.54 35.43
N ASN A 449 -6.14 15.67 34.71
CA ASN A 449 -6.64 16.93 35.24
C ASN A 449 -8.19 16.99 35.15
N GLU A 450 -8.80 18.03 35.73
CA GLU A 450 -10.26 18.21 35.77
C GLU A 450 -10.90 18.05 34.37
N SER A 451 -10.36 18.74 33.35
CA SER A 451 -10.84 18.63 31.96
C SER A 451 -10.66 17.22 31.37
N GLY A 452 -9.59 16.50 31.71
CA GLY A 452 -9.40 15.11 31.31
C GLY A 452 -10.40 14.15 31.99
N LEU A 453 -10.75 14.42 33.25
CA LEU A 453 -11.77 13.68 34.00
C LEU A 453 -13.18 13.91 33.45
N GLU A 454 -13.51 15.14 33.04
CA GLU A 454 -14.76 15.46 32.35
C GLU A 454 -14.89 14.68 31.03
N VAL A 455 -13.85 14.71 30.18
CA VAL A 455 -13.82 14.01 28.90
C VAL A 455 -13.87 12.48 29.08
N LEU A 456 -13.16 11.93 30.07
CA LEU A 456 -13.24 10.51 30.41
C LEU A 456 -14.65 10.12 30.87
N SER A 457 -15.27 10.92 31.75
CA SER A 457 -16.62 10.65 32.26
C SER A 457 -17.65 10.69 31.14
N SER A 458 -17.54 11.66 30.22
CA SER A 458 -18.37 11.75 29.01
C SER A 458 -18.21 10.51 28.12
N PHE A 459 -16.99 10.05 27.86
CA PHE A 459 -16.76 8.82 27.08
C PHE A 459 -17.42 7.60 27.74
N VAL A 460 -17.23 7.41 29.05
CA VAL A 460 -17.84 6.31 29.82
C VAL A 460 -19.37 6.35 29.78
N GLU A 461 -19.97 7.54 29.85
CA GLU A 461 -21.42 7.72 29.73
C GLU A 461 -21.92 7.38 28.32
N THR A 462 -21.29 7.93 27.27
CA THR A 462 -21.67 7.64 25.88
C THR A 462 -21.51 6.17 25.50
N LYS A 463 -20.44 5.50 26.00
CA LYS A 463 -20.25 4.06 25.81
C LYS A 463 -21.39 3.29 26.47
N ARG A 464 -21.76 3.62 27.72
CA ARG A 464 -22.88 2.96 28.42
C ARG A 464 -24.19 3.13 27.66
N SER A 465 -24.45 4.32 27.09
CA SER A 465 -25.62 4.54 26.23
C SER A 465 -25.59 3.64 24.99
N LEU A 466 -24.44 3.50 24.33
CA LEU A 466 -24.28 2.61 23.17
C LEU A 466 -24.43 1.12 23.54
N ASP A 467 -23.86 0.69 24.68
CA ASP A 467 -24.01 -0.67 25.19
C ASP A 467 -25.48 -1.02 25.48
N GLN A 468 -26.30 -0.02 25.89
CA GLN A 468 -27.74 -0.19 26.07
C GLN A 468 -28.51 -0.28 24.74
N VAL A 469 -28.02 0.35 23.67
CA VAL A 469 -28.61 0.24 22.31
C VAL A 469 -28.40 -1.17 21.73
N ASP A 470 -27.25 -1.79 21.98
CA ASP A 470 -26.97 -3.18 21.56
C ASP A 470 -27.94 -4.22 22.17
N HIS A 471 -28.70 -3.84 23.20
CA HIS A 471 -29.69 -4.67 23.89
C HIS A 471 -31.16 -4.28 23.61
N ALA A 472 -31.43 -3.32 22.71
CA ALA A 472 -32.76 -2.81 22.43
C ALA A 472 -33.20 -3.05 20.97
N GLU A 473 -34.18 -3.93 20.76
CA GLU A 473 -34.59 -4.38 19.41
C GLU A 473 -35.36 -3.34 18.56
N ASP A 474 -35.83 -2.23 19.17
CA ASP A 474 -36.90 -1.35 18.64
C ASP A 474 -36.48 0.12 18.37
N LEU A 475 -35.17 0.43 18.31
CA LEU A 475 -34.67 1.80 18.10
C LEU A 475 -34.60 2.21 16.62
N ASP A 476 -34.84 3.51 16.32
CA ASP A 476 -34.61 4.05 14.98
C ASP A 476 -33.10 4.08 14.66
N LYS A 477 -32.76 3.66 13.43
CA LYS A 477 -31.39 3.66 12.90
C LYS A 477 -30.75 5.04 12.92
N ASN A 478 -31.55 6.11 12.82
CA ASN A 478 -31.04 7.48 12.94
C ASN A 478 -30.52 7.77 14.36
N ASP A 479 -31.24 7.35 15.40
CA ASP A 479 -30.82 7.49 16.79
C ASP A 479 -29.57 6.63 17.06
N THR A 480 -29.52 5.40 16.51
CA THR A 480 -28.33 4.55 16.56
C THR A 480 -27.10 5.22 15.96
N ILE A 481 -27.23 5.86 14.78
CA ILE A 481 -26.14 6.63 14.16
C ILE A 481 -25.74 7.82 15.03
N GLN A 482 -26.69 8.55 15.62
CA GLN A 482 -26.39 9.70 16.48
C GLN A 482 -25.63 9.28 17.75
N ILE A 483 -26.01 8.17 18.38
CA ILE A 483 -25.35 7.63 19.57
C ILE A 483 -23.94 7.09 19.23
N LEU A 484 -23.80 6.35 18.12
CA LEU A 484 -22.49 5.94 17.59
C LEU A 484 -21.59 7.15 17.32
N MET A 485 -22.13 8.20 16.72
CA MET A 485 -21.39 9.41 16.37
C MET A 485 -20.93 10.18 17.62
N THR A 486 -21.80 10.36 18.61
CA THR A 486 -21.43 11.02 19.88
C THR A 486 -20.41 10.19 20.68
N THR A 487 -20.46 8.86 20.60
CA THR A 487 -19.45 7.95 21.20
C THR A 487 -18.10 8.03 20.45
N LEU A 488 -18.11 8.16 19.13
CA LEU A 488 -16.91 8.42 18.32
C LEU A 488 -16.27 9.78 18.66
N GLN A 489 -17.08 10.81 18.87
CA GLN A 489 -16.62 12.15 19.27
C GLN A 489 -15.97 12.12 20.66
N SER A 490 -16.61 11.53 21.66
CA SER A 490 -16.07 11.46 23.03
C SER A 490 -14.78 10.61 23.10
N LEU A 491 -14.72 9.50 22.36
CA LEU A 491 -13.50 8.70 22.18
C LEU A 491 -12.36 9.54 21.59
N SER A 492 -12.61 10.22 20.47
CA SER A 492 -11.60 11.04 19.79
C SER A 492 -11.12 12.21 20.66
N SER A 493 -12.00 12.81 21.47
CA SER A 493 -11.63 13.82 22.46
C SER A 493 -10.72 13.23 23.55
N LEU A 494 -11.08 12.08 24.11
CA LEU A 494 -10.28 11.40 25.14
C LEU A 494 -8.89 11.02 24.62
N ARG A 495 -8.81 10.44 23.42
CA ARG A 495 -7.53 10.10 22.77
C ARG A 495 -6.68 11.34 22.49
N SER A 496 -7.29 12.47 22.12
CA SER A 496 -6.57 13.76 21.97
C SER A 496 -5.98 14.27 23.30
N VAL A 497 -6.69 14.12 24.42
CA VAL A 497 -6.17 14.49 25.76
C VAL A 497 -4.96 13.61 26.13
N LEU A 498 -5.05 12.30 25.90
CA LEU A 498 -3.93 11.39 26.17
C LEU A 498 -2.70 11.69 25.30
N MET A 499 -2.91 11.93 24.00
CA MET A 499 -1.83 12.29 23.08
C MET A 499 -1.12 13.59 23.49
N LYS A 500 -1.86 14.63 23.87
CA LYS A 500 -1.27 15.90 24.38
C LYS A 500 -0.46 15.74 25.66
N GLY A 501 -0.82 14.81 26.54
CA GLY A 501 0.00 14.46 27.71
C GLY A 501 1.29 13.70 27.33
N LEU A 502 1.22 12.88 26.29
CA LEU A 502 2.36 12.12 25.75
C LEU A 502 3.32 12.99 24.91
N GLU A 503 2.82 14.02 24.20
CA GLU A 503 3.61 14.99 23.41
C GLU A 503 4.76 15.67 24.17
N SER A 504 4.70 15.70 25.52
CA SER A 504 5.78 16.20 26.38
C SER A 504 7.13 15.47 26.24
N GLY A 505 7.14 14.30 25.59
CA GLY A 505 8.28 13.39 25.52
C GLY A 505 8.63 12.79 26.89
N LEU A 506 9.70 12.00 26.92
CA LEU A 506 10.25 11.45 28.16
C LEU A 506 11.49 12.25 28.60
N ARG A 507 11.55 12.70 29.85
CA ARG A 507 12.74 13.34 30.42
C ARG A 507 13.73 12.31 30.94
N ASN A 508 15.03 12.58 30.75
CA ASN A 508 16.13 11.73 31.24
C ASN A 508 16.14 11.55 32.77
N ASP A 509 15.55 12.49 33.51
CA ASP A 509 15.42 12.48 34.98
C ASP A 509 14.03 12.00 35.48
N ALA A 510 13.19 11.46 34.60
CA ALA A 510 11.85 11.01 34.97
C ALA A 510 11.88 9.84 35.98
N PRO A 511 11.19 9.97 37.13
CA PRO A 511 11.16 8.94 38.16
C PRO A 511 10.32 7.73 37.71
N ASP A 512 10.68 6.55 38.21
CA ASP A 512 10.17 5.27 37.67
C ASP A 512 8.65 5.12 37.74
N ASN A 513 7.98 5.74 38.72
CA ASN A 513 6.52 5.78 38.81
C ASN A 513 5.86 6.62 37.71
N ALA A 514 6.48 7.73 37.29
CA ALA A 514 6.00 8.53 36.16
C ALA A 514 6.15 7.77 34.83
N ILE A 515 7.20 6.96 34.69
CA ILE A 515 7.38 6.13 33.48
C ILE A 515 6.37 4.97 33.45
N ALA A 516 6.10 4.34 34.60
CA ALA A 516 5.05 3.32 34.70
C ALA A 516 3.64 3.90 34.44
N MET A 517 3.38 5.14 34.85
CA MET A 517 2.14 5.85 34.47
C MET A 517 2.11 6.16 32.97
N ARG A 518 3.23 6.57 32.37
CA ARG A 518 3.34 6.80 30.92
C ARG A 518 3.12 5.52 30.10
N GLN A 519 3.53 4.35 30.60
CA GLN A 519 3.19 3.05 30.02
C GLN A 519 1.66 2.84 29.97
N LYS A 520 0.96 3.09 31.09
CA LYS A 520 -0.52 3.02 31.11
C LYS A 520 -1.16 3.98 30.11
N TRP A 521 -0.73 5.24 30.05
CA TRP A 521 -1.26 6.24 29.12
C TRP A 521 -1.13 5.78 27.66
N ARG A 522 0.04 5.27 27.27
CA ARG A 522 0.28 4.71 25.92
C ARG A 522 -0.62 3.51 25.63
N LEU A 523 -0.82 2.61 26.60
CA LEU A 523 -1.70 1.44 26.44
C LEU A 523 -3.18 1.83 26.33
N CYS A 524 -3.65 2.81 27.10
CA CYS A 524 -4.99 3.37 26.97
C CYS A 524 -5.21 4.01 25.60
N GLU A 525 -4.24 4.78 25.12
CA GLU A 525 -4.25 5.47 23.82
C GLU A 525 -4.32 4.46 22.65
N ILE A 526 -3.61 3.33 22.73
CA ILE A 526 -3.68 2.23 21.75
C ILE A 526 -5.02 1.46 21.88
N SER A 527 -5.50 1.13 23.08
CA SER A 527 -6.81 0.47 23.24
C SER A 527 -7.99 1.34 22.76
N LEU A 528 -7.85 2.67 22.77
CA LEU A 528 -8.82 3.59 22.15
C LEU A 528 -8.72 3.59 20.62
N GLU A 529 -7.51 3.47 20.04
CA GLU A 529 -7.33 3.25 18.60
C GLU A 529 -8.08 1.97 18.15
N ASP A 530 -7.85 0.84 18.83
CA ASP A 530 -8.52 -0.44 18.55
C ASP A 530 -10.05 -0.32 18.64
N TYR A 531 -10.58 0.35 19.67
CA TYR A 531 -12.04 0.52 19.85
C TYR A 531 -12.64 1.49 18.82
N SER A 532 -11.89 2.50 18.37
CA SER A 532 -12.34 3.42 17.32
C SER A 532 -12.61 2.71 15.99
N PHE A 533 -11.82 1.69 15.65
CA PHE A 533 -12.04 0.85 14.48
C PHE A 533 -13.36 0.07 14.58
N VAL A 534 -13.71 -0.45 15.76
CA VAL A 534 -15.00 -1.13 16.00
C VAL A 534 -16.16 -0.17 15.83
N LEU A 535 -16.08 1.04 16.39
CA LEU A 535 -17.14 2.05 16.27
C LEU A 535 -17.32 2.56 14.83
N LEU A 536 -16.23 2.83 14.11
CA LEU A 536 -16.29 3.22 12.68
C LEU A 536 -16.89 2.10 11.82
N SER A 537 -16.55 0.84 12.10
CA SER A 537 -17.10 -0.31 11.37
C SER A 537 -18.60 -0.49 11.64
N ARG A 538 -19.06 -0.31 12.89
CA ARG A 538 -20.48 -0.25 13.23
C ARG A 538 -21.20 0.88 12.50
N PHE A 539 -20.65 2.09 12.53
CA PHE A 539 -21.20 3.27 11.84
C PHE A 539 -21.41 3.03 10.35
N ILE A 540 -20.41 2.48 9.64
CA ILE A 540 -20.49 2.15 8.21
C ILE A 540 -21.60 1.11 7.96
N ASN A 541 -21.68 0.06 8.77
CA ASN A 541 -22.71 -0.96 8.61
C ASN A 541 -24.13 -0.39 8.85
N THR A 542 -24.31 0.55 9.79
CA THR A 542 -25.60 1.25 9.99
C THR A 542 -25.93 2.19 8.84
N LEU A 543 -24.93 2.89 8.27
CA LEU A 543 -25.07 3.73 7.08
C LEU A 543 -25.45 2.91 5.83
N GLU A 544 -24.82 1.75 5.62
CA GLU A 544 -25.19 0.79 4.59
C GLU A 544 -26.63 0.27 4.80
N ALA A 545 -27.02 0.00 6.05
CA ALA A 545 -28.39 -0.37 6.41
C ALA A 545 -29.44 0.76 6.30
N LEU A 546 -29.02 1.99 5.99
CA LEU A 546 -29.90 3.11 5.56
C LEU A 546 -29.90 3.32 4.03
N GLY A 547 -29.16 2.50 3.27
CA GLY A 547 -29.05 2.60 1.81
C GLY A 547 -27.74 3.18 1.29
N GLY A 548 -26.76 3.46 2.17
CA GLY A 548 -25.38 3.78 1.80
C GLY A 548 -25.24 4.91 0.77
N SER A 549 -24.44 4.66 -0.28
CA SER A 549 -24.18 5.66 -1.33
C SER A 549 -25.46 6.14 -2.02
N ALA A 550 -26.43 5.23 -2.21
CA ALA A 550 -27.66 5.50 -2.93
C ALA A 550 -28.71 6.26 -2.10
N SER A 551 -28.55 6.42 -0.78
CA SER A 551 -29.29 7.46 -0.04
C SER A 551 -28.56 8.79 -0.15
N LEU A 552 -27.27 8.80 0.22
CA LEU A 552 -26.40 9.98 0.16
C LEU A 552 -26.53 10.73 -1.19
N ALA A 553 -26.45 10.05 -2.33
CA ALA A 553 -26.57 10.66 -3.66
C ALA A 553 -27.92 11.36 -3.93
N LYS A 554 -29.01 10.85 -3.37
CA LYS A 554 -30.36 11.45 -3.44
C LYS A 554 -30.50 12.62 -2.48
N ASP A 555 -29.94 12.48 -1.28
CA ASP A 555 -30.15 13.40 -0.17
C ASP A 555 -29.41 14.74 -0.33
N VAL A 556 -28.33 14.81 -1.14
CA VAL A 556 -27.66 16.09 -1.49
C VAL A 556 -28.66 17.16 -1.94
N ALA A 557 -29.74 16.80 -2.63
CA ALA A 557 -30.72 17.76 -3.13
C ALA A 557 -31.82 18.16 -2.12
N ARG A 558 -31.81 17.63 -0.89
CA ARG A 558 -32.95 17.73 0.05
C ARG A 558 -32.58 17.89 1.52
N ASN A 559 -31.54 17.20 2.00
CA ASN A 559 -31.13 17.22 3.40
C ASN A 559 -29.63 16.88 3.53
N THR A 560 -28.84 17.80 4.10
CA THR A 560 -27.41 17.57 4.30
C THR A 560 -27.09 16.76 5.54
N THR A 561 -27.99 16.56 6.51
CA THR A 561 -27.62 16.01 7.83
C THR A 561 -26.92 14.65 7.76
N LEU A 562 -27.32 13.77 6.85
CA LEU A 562 -26.65 12.48 6.65
C LEU A 562 -25.22 12.64 6.10
N TRP A 563 -25.01 13.58 5.18
CA TRP A 563 -23.66 13.96 4.72
C TRP A 563 -22.86 14.61 5.84
N ASP A 564 -23.46 15.54 6.58
CA ASP A 564 -22.79 16.28 7.66
C ASP A 564 -22.24 15.32 8.72
N THR A 565 -23.03 14.33 9.15
CA THR A 565 -22.62 13.28 10.10
C THR A 565 -21.60 12.32 9.48
N THR A 566 -21.75 11.94 8.21
CA THR A 566 -20.82 11.01 7.54
C THR A 566 -19.44 11.67 7.29
N LEU A 567 -19.41 12.97 6.99
CA LEU A 567 -18.18 13.75 6.86
C LEU A 567 -17.50 13.98 8.20
N ASP A 568 -18.25 14.23 9.28
CA ASP A 568 -17.66 14.30 10.62
C ASP A 568 -17.06 12.95 11.06
N ALA A 569 -17.73 11.83 10.76
CA ALA A 569 -17.20 10.48 11.02
C ALA A 569 -15.90 10.22 10.25
N LEU A 570 -15.80 10.71 9.01
CA LEU A 570 -14.56 10.66 8.22
C LEU A 570 -13.45 11.52 8.83
N VAL A 571 -13.75 12.75 9.27
CA VAL A 571 -12.79 13.61 9.98
C VAL A 571 -12.30 12.95 11.27
N ILE A 572 -13.18 12.27 12.02
CA ILE A 572 -12.78 11.48 13.20
C ILE A 572 -11.85 10.32 12.80
N GLY A 573 -12.15 9.59 11.73
CA GLY A 573 -11.31 8.50 11.21
C GLY A 573 -9.91 8.97 10.79
N ILE A 574 -9.82 10.09 10.06
CA ILE A 574 -8.55 10.72 9.66
C ILE A 574 -7.77 11.19 10.90
N ASN A 575 -8.45 11.77 11.90
CA ASN A 575 -7.83 12.11 13.18
C ASN A 575 -7.29 10.87 13.91
N GLN A 576 -7.91 9.69 13.79
CA GLN A 576 -7.36 8.48 14.39
C GLN A 576 -6.03 8.05 13.74
N VAL A 577 -5.92 8.15 12.41
CA VAL A 577 -4.68 7.91 11.66
C VAL A 577 -3.61 8.94 12.07
N SER A 578 -4.00 10.21 12.22
CA SER A 578 -3.13 11.29 12.68
C SER A 578 -2.57 11.05 14.08
N PHE A 579 -3.40 10.64 15.05
CA PHE A 579 -2.97 10.33 16.42
C PHE A 579 -2.02 9.12 16.47
N SER A 580 -2.10 8.21 15.49
CA SER A 580 -1.16 7.10 15.34
C SER A 580 0.19 7.51 14.73
N GLY A 581 0.42 8.80 14.48
CA GLY A 581 1.69 9.37 14.03
C GLY A 581 1.94 9.28 12.52
N TRP A 582 0.92 8.93 11.74
CA TRP A 582 1.04 8.81 10.29
C TRP A 582 0.68 10.13 9.60
N LYS A 583 1.65 10.75 8.91
CA LYS A 583 1.46 11.96 8.07
C LYS A 583 0.55 13.01 8.72
N THR A 584 0.85 13.39 9.96
CA THR A 584 0.02 14.27 10.81
C THR A 584 -0.43 15.55 10.11
N ASP A 585 0.47 16.24 9.40
CA ASP A 585 0.14 17.49 8.69
C ASP A 585 -0.87 17.27 7.56
N GLU A 586 -0.76 16.16 6.82
CA GLU A 586 -1.70 15.81 5.73
C GLU A 586 -3.08 15.41 6.31
N CYS A 587 -3.10 14.69 7.41
CA CYS A 587 -4.35 14.40 8.13
C CYS A 587 -5.08 15.70 8.57
N ILE A 588 -4.32 16.66 9.12
CA ILE A 588 -4.85 17.97 9.54
C ILE A 588 -5.34 18.78 8.33
N ALA A 589 -4.60 18.80 7.22
CA ALA A 589 -5.00 19.49 6.00
C ALA A 589 -6.32 18.96 5.42
N ILE A 590 -6.45 17.64 5.29
CA ILE A 590 -7.67 17.00 4.80
C ILE A 590 -8.85 17.23 5.76
N GLY A 591 -8.60 17.23 7.08
CA GLY A 591 -9.59 17.62 8.08
C GLY A 591 -10.10 19.06 7.90
N ASN A 592 -9.20 20.02 7.68
CA ASN A 592 -9.56 21.42 7.41
C ASN A 592 -10.37 21.56 6.10
N GLU A 593 -10.00 20.80 5.06
CA GLU A 593 -10.70 20.78 3.77
C GLU A 593 -12.13 20.26 3.90
N ILE A 594 -12.34 19.09 4.53
CA ILE A 594 -13.68 18.51 4.73
C ILE A 594 -14.58 19.49 5.51
N LEU A 595 -14.06 20.07 6.60
CA LEU A 595 -14.81 21.06 7.39
C LEU A 595 -15.12 22.34 6.60
N SER A 596 -14.23 22.78 5.71
CA SER A 596 -14.46 23.93 4.83
C SER A 596 -15.55 23.64 3.78
N TRP A 597 -15.51 22.47 3.14
CA TRP A 597 -16.52 22.05 2.16
C TRP A 597 -17.89 21.80 2.81
N LYS A 598 -17.91 21.30 4.05
CA LYS A 598 -19.10 21.20 4.88
C LYS A 598 -19.70 22.58 5.18
N GLN A 599 -18.90 23.52 5.67
CA GLN A 599 -19.37 24.87 6.05
C GLN A 599 -19.87 25.69 4.85
N LYS A 600 -19.21 25.58 3.68
CA LYS A 600 -19.64 26.24 2.43
C LYS A 600 -20.91 25.61 1.86
N GLY A 601 -21.02 24.29 1.94
CA GLY A 601 -22.15 23.52 1.41
C GLY A 601 -22.42 23.80 -0.07
N LEU A 602 -23.69 23.65 -0.46
CA LEU A 602 -24.18 23.76 -1.84
C LEU A 602 -24.40 25.23 -2.30
N SER A 603 -23.92 26.21 -1.54
CA SER A 603 -24.27 27.64 -1.72
C SER A 603 -23.49 28.37 -2.82
N GLU A 604 -22.44 27.76 -3.38
CA GLU A 604 -21.53 28.40 -4.34
C GLU A 604 -21.80 27.96 -5.79
N SER A 605 -22.57 28.73 -6.55
CA SER A 605 -22.72 28.57 -8.01
C SER A 605 -21.56 29.21 -8.78
N GLU A 606 -20.96 28.51 -9.75
CA GLU A 606 -19.88 29.05 -10.60
C GLU A 606 -20.37 29.37 -12.02
N GLY A 607 -20.75 30.63 -12.25
CA GLY A 607 -21.20 31.11 -13.56
C GLY A 607 -22.59 30.58 -13.96
N CYS A 608 -22.61 29.46 -14.68
CA CYS A 608 -23.82 28.71 -15.03
C CYS A 608 -23.83 27.27 -14.49
N GLU A 609 -22.77 26.89 -13.76
CA GLU A 609 -22.63 25.55 -13.16
C GLU A 609 -23.41 25.47 -11.84
N ASP A 610 -24.06 24.33 -11.63
CA ASP A 610 -24.77 24.02 -10.39
C ASP A 610 -23.78 24.01 -9.21
N GLY A 611 -24.13 24.68 -8.10
CA GLY A 611 -23.33 24.64 -6.88
C GLY A 611 -23.17 23.22 -6.31
N LYS A 612 -24.11 22.32 -6.63
CA LYS A 612 -23.98 20.87 -6.37
C LYS A 612 -22.77 20.27 -7.09
N TYR A 613 -22.59 20.57 -8.38
CA TYR A 613 -21.51 20.02 -9.21
C TYR A 613 -20.14 20.44 -8.69
N ILE A 614 -19.97 21.75 -8.46
CA ILE A 614 -18.74 22.34 -7.91
C ILE A 614 -18.41 21.81 -6.51
N TRP A 615 -19.40 21.74 -5.61
CA TRP A 615 -19.22 21.18 -4.27
C TRP A 615 -18.78 19.71 -4.33
N SER A 616 -19.43 18.92 -5.19
CA SER A 616 -19.07 17.51 -5.40
C SER A 616 -17.70 17.31 -6.04
N LEU A 617 -17.24 18.19 -6.94
CA LEU A 617 -15.87 18.12 -7.48
C LEU A 617 -14.80 18.42 -6.41
N ARG A 618 -15.03 19.40 -5.53
CA ARG A 618 -14.12 19.70 -4.40
C ARG A 618 -14.07 18.55 -3.41
N LEU A 619 -15.24 17.99 -3.08
CA LEU A 619 -15.31 16.88 -2.16
C LEU A 619 -14.72 15.59 -2.77
N LYS A 620 -14.88 15.33 -4.09
CA LYS A 620 -14.16 14.26 -4.80
C LYS A 620 -12.65 14.38 -4.56
N ALA A 621 -12.07 15.55 -4.88
CA ALA A 621 -10.65 15.82 -4.74
C ALA A 621 -10.12 15.51 -3.33
N THR A 622 -10.77 16.04 -2.29
CA THR A 622 -10.37 15.79 -0.89
C THR A 622 -10.61 14.33 -0.46
N LEU A 623 -11.66 13.65 -0.93
CA LEU A 623 -11.91 12.22 -0.64
C LEU A 623 -10.90 11.28 -1.32
N ASP A 624 -10.52 11.57 -2.57
CA ASP A 624 -9.51 10.79 -3.27
C ASP A 624 -8.19 10.83 -2.49
N ARG A 625 -7.75 12.03 -2.10
CA ARG A 625 -6.58 12.24 -1.23
C ARG A 625 -6.72 11.51 0.11
N ALA A 626 -7.89 11.57 0.75
CA ALA A 626 -8.16 10.85 1.99
C ALA A 626 -8.05 9.33 1.81
N ARG A 627 -8.61 8.77 0.72
CA ARG A 627 -8.47 7.35 0.38
C ARG A 627 -6.98 7.00 0.24
N ARG A 628 -6.21 7.73 -0.59
CA ARG A 628 -4.77 7.50 -0.79
C ARG A 628 -3.97 7.52 0.51
N LEU A 629 -4.22 8.49 1.40
CA LEU A 629 -3.59 8.57 2.71
C LEU A 629 -3.84 7.29 3.55
N THR A 630 -5.08 6.78 3.53
CA THR A 630 -5.47 5.57 4.27
C THR A 630 -5.02 4.27 3.61
N GLU A 631 -4.94 4.23 2.28
CA GLU A 631 -4.27 3.16 1.51
C GLU A 631 -2.80 3.08 1.94
N GLU A 632 -2.05 4.18 1.88
CA GLU A 632 -0.63 4.24 2.22
C GLU A 632 -0.34 3.85 3.67
N TYR A 633 -1.19 4.28 4.62
CA TYR A 633 -1.14 3.82 6.02
C TYR A 633 -1.33 2.30 6.13
N SER A 634 -2.27 1.75 5.35
CA SER A 634 -2.60 0.32 5.38
C SER A 634 -1.53 -0.53 4.69
N GLU A 635 -1.01 -0.09 3.53
CA GLU A 635 0.17 -0.67 2.87
C GLU A 635 1.39 -0.61 3.81
N ALA A 636 1.60 0.50 4.53
CA ALA A 636 2.70 0.63 5.48
C ALA A 636 2.58 -0.37 6.64
N LEU A 637 1.39 -0.48 7.26
CA LEU A 637 1.12 -1.49 8.29
C LEU A 637 1.29 -2.92 7.76
N LEU A 638 0.73 -3.24 6.59
CA LEU A 638 0.86 -4.57 5.98
C LEU A 638 2.32 -4.90 5.66
N SER A 639 3.12 -3.92 5.23
CA SER A 639 4.57 -4.08 4.97
C SER A 639 5.42 -4.36 6.22
N ILE A 640 4.86 -4.21 7.42
CA ILE A 640 5.51 -4.59 8.69
C ILE A 640 5.26 -6.07 9.03
N PHE A 641 4.19 -6.68 8.49
CA PHE A 641 3.83 -8.07 8.77
C PHE A 641 4.39 -9.04 7.70
N PRO A 642 4.72 -10.30 8.07
CA PRO A 642 5.05 -11.31 7.08
C PRO A 642 3.88 -11.57 6.12
N GLU A 643 4.17 -11.69 4.83
CA GLU A 643 3.21 -11.87 3.72
C GLU A 643 2.14 -12.94 3.99
N LYS A 644 2.49 -14.02 4.69
CA LYS A 644 1.57 -15.09 5.12
C LYS A 644 0.39 -14.57 5.98
N VAL A 645 0.61 -13.54 6.80
CA VAL A 645 -0.42 -12.89 7.61
C VAL A 645 -1.40 -12.11 6.72
N MET A 646 -0.90 -11.47 5.65
CA MET A 646 -1.74 -10.77 4.67
C MET A 646 -2.64 -11.74 3.91
N VAL A 647 -2.09 -12.88 3.48
CA VAL A 647 -2.85 -13.96 2.81
C VAL A 647 -3.94 -14.52 3.73
N ILE A 648 -3.61 -14.76 5.01
CA ILE A 648 -4.58 -15.23 6.00
C ILE A 648 -5.67 -14.17 6.26
N GLY A 649 -5.30 -12.88 6.40
CA GLY A 649 -6.26 -11.80 6.62
C GLY A 649 -7.28 -11.68 5.48
N LYS A 650 -6.82 -11.75 4.23
CA LYS A 650 -7.70 -11.76 3.05
C LYS A 650 -8.55 -13.03 2.96
N ALA A 651 -7.98 -14.20 3.28
CA ALA A 651 -8.72 -15.47 3.29
C ALA A 651 -9.78 -15.56 4.42
N LEU A 652 -9.59 -14.83 5.52
CA LEU A 652 -10.55 -14.70 6.62
C LEU A 652 -11.57 -13.58 6.41
N GLY A 653 -11.52 -12.86 5.29
CA GLY A 653 -12.43 -11.73 5.01
C GLY A 653 -12.28 -10.56 5.98
N ILE A 654 -11.10 -10.37 6.58
CA ILE A 654 -10.85 -9.18 7.42
C ILE A 654 -10.93 -7.95 6.50
N PRO A 655 -11.85 -7.00 6.75
CA PRO A 655 -12.06 -5.88 5.85
C PRO A 655 -10.85 -4.94 5.84
N ASP A 656 -10.61 -4.33 4.68
CA ASP A 656 -9.68 -3.21 4.57
C ASP A 656 -10.08 -2.06 5.50
N ASN A 657 -9.10 -1.23 5.86
CA ASN A 657 -9.21 -0.15 6.85
C ASN A 657 -10.53 0.64 6.71
N SER A 658 -11.34 0.66 7.77
CA SER A 658 -12.70 1.22 7.76
C SER A 658 -12.77 2.68 7.33
N VAL A 659 -11.71 3.48 7.52
CA VAL A 659 -11.64 4.86 7.00
C VAL A 659 -11.62 4.88 5.46
N SER A 660 -10.91 3.94 4.82
CA SER A 660 -10.92 3.76 3.37
C SER A 660 -12.31 3.32 2.88
N LYS A 661 -12.95 2.34 3.55
CA LYS A 661 -14.33 1.92 3.21
C LYS A 661 -15.32 3.10 3.28
N LEU A 662 -15.17 3.99 4.26
CA LEU A 662 -15.98 5.20 4.38
C LEU A 662 -15.74 6.19 3.22
N CYS A 663 -14.48 6.41 2.82
CA CYS A 663 -14.14 7.16 1.60
C CYS A 663 -14.82 6.54 0.37
N THR A 664 -14.76 5.22 0.19
CA THR A 664 -15.37 4.52 -0.95
C THR A 664 -16.90 4.68 -1.01
N VAL A 665 -17.61 4.63 0.13
CA VAL A 665 -19.07 4.88 0.18
C VAL A 665 -19.39 6.32 -0.25
N LEU A 666 -18.63 7.31 0.23
CA LEU A 666 -18.80 8.72 -0.14
C LEU A 666 -18.43 8.99 -1.61
N GLN A 667 -17.35 8.40 -2.12
CA GLN A 667 -16.95 8.49 -3.53
C GLN A 667 -18.00 7.88 -4.46
N LYS A 668 -18.60 6.74 -4.12
CA LYS A 668 -19.71 6.15 -4.90
C LYS A 668 -20.93 7.08 -4.93
N ALA A 669 -21.26 7.73 -3.80
CA ALA A 669 -22.33 8.73 -3.77
C ALA A 669 -22.03 9.97 -4.62
N ILE A 670 -20.78 10.46 -4.61
CA ILE A 670 -20.35 11.57 -5.48
C ILE A 670 -20.36 11.16 -6.96
N ARG A 671 -19.96 9.92 -7.29
CA ARG A 671 -20.01 9.38 -8.65
C ARG A 671 -21.43 9.43 -9.21
N GLU A 672 -22.42 8.97 -8.43
CA GLU A 672 -23.84 9.05 -8.77
C GLU A 672 -24.32 10.50 -8.93
N VAL A 673 -23.83 11.43 -8.11
CA VAL A 673 -24.17 12.87 -8.18
C VAL A 673 -23.58 13.59 -9.40
N LEU A 674 -22.34 13.25 -9.78
CA LEU A 674 -21.64 13.83 -10.94
C LEU A 674 -22.01 13.13 -12.27
N GLY A 675 -22.62 11.95 -12.23
CA GLY A 675 -22.87 11.12 -13.41
C GLY A 675 -21.61 10.50 -14.03
N SER A 676 -20.51 10.41 -13.26
CA SER A 676 -19.22 9.91 -13.75
C SER A 676 -19.20 8.38 -13.90
N THR A 677 -18.54 7.88 -14.93
CA THR A 677 -18.35 6.44 -15.17
C THR A 677 -17.07 5.87 -14.52
N GLY A 678 -16.23 6.71 -13.92
CA GLY A 678 -14.98 6.29 -13.25
C GLY A 678 -13.74 6.22 -14.12
N TRP A 679 -13.85 6.73 -15.35
CA TRP A 679 -12.75 6.87 -16.29
C TRP A 679 -12.41 8.35 -16.46
N ASP A 680 -11.13 8.70 -16.50
CA ASP A 680 -10.66 10.00 -17.02
C ASP A 680 -9.82 9.74 -18.28
N VAL A 681 -10.04 10.54 -19.33
CA VAL A 681 -9.56 10.23 -20.68
C VAL A 681 -8.48 11.22 -21.10
N LEU A 682 -7.23 10.75 -21.03
CA LEU A 682 -6.04 11.54 -21.36
C LEU A 682 -5.84 11.60 -22.88
N VAL A 683 -6.06 10.48 -23.58
CA VAL A 683 -5.95 10.39 -25.04
C VAL A 683 -7.15 9.59 -25.60
N PRO A 684 -8.12 10.27 -26.25
CA PRO A 684 -9.28 9.60 -26.83
C PRO A 684 -8.92 8.81 -28.10
N GLY A 685 -9.77 7.87 -28.48
CA GLY A 685 -9.61 7.04 -29.69
C GLY A 685 -10.19 5.64 -29.52
N VAL A 686 -9.90 4.75 -30.48
CA VAL A 686 -10.31 3.35 -30.45
C VAL A 686 -9.10 2.44 -30.62
N ALA A 687 -8.86 1.57 -29.65
CA ALA A 687 -7.80 0.57 -29.64
C ALA A 687 -8.39 -0.84 -29.67
N HIS A 688 -7.74 -1.76 -30.39
CA HIS A 688 -8.11 -3.17 -30.46
C HIS A 688 -6.88 -4.01 -30.14
N GLY A 689 -6.93 -4.87 -29.14
CA GLY A 689 -5.75 -5.61 -28.67
C GLY A 689 -6.04 -6.62 -27.58
N THR A 690 -5.08 -7.51 -27.32
CA THR A 690 -5.13 -8.41 -26.17
C THR A 690 -4.88 -7.61 -24.89
N LEU A 691 -5.75 -7.74 -23.89
CA LEU A 691 -5.59 -7.08 -22.60
C LEU A 691 -4.54 -7.82 -21.75
N MET A 692 -3.50 -7.12 -21.30
CA MET A 692 -2.39 -7.69 -20.53
C MET A 692 -2.00 -6.78 -19.36
N ARG A 693 -1.80 -7.34 -18.17
CA ARG A 693 -1.37 -6.55 -17.00
C ARG A 693 0.15 -6.43 -16.89
N VAL A 694 0.62 -5.25 -16.53
CA VAL A 694 2.00 -4.96 -16.11
C VAL A 694 1.98 -4.08 -14.85
N GLU A 695 3.00 -4.20 -13.99
CA GLU A 695 3.11 -3.31 -12.83
C GLU A 695 3.41 -1.86 -13.29
N ARG A 696 4.29 -1.73 -14.28
CA ARG A 696 4.80 -0.48 -14.87
C ARG A 696 5.13 -0.65 -16.35
N ILE A 697 5.06 0.44 -17.11
CA ILE A 697 5.47 0.48 -18.53
C ILE A 697 6.99 0.69 -18.60
N LEU A 698 7.76 -0.40 -18.67
CA LEU A 698 9.22 -0.36 -18.77
C LEU A 698 9.68 -0.95 -20.13
N PRO A 699 10.79 -0.46 -20.72
CA PRO A 699 11.35 -1.07 -21.93
C PRO A 699 11.76 -2.53 -21.69
N GLY A 700 10.98 -3.45 -22.25
CA GLY A 700 11.09 -4.90 -22.01
C GLY A 700 9.98 -5.52 -21.14
N SER A 701 8.96 -4.77 -20.69
CA SER A 701 7.80 -5.33 -19.96
C SER A 701 6.99 -6.35 -20.78
N LEU A 702 7.04 -6.27 -22.12
CA LEU A 702 6.41 -7.26 -23.02
C LEU A 702 7.42 -8.33 -23.48
N PRO A 703 7.05 -9.63 -23.46
CA PRO A 703 7.88 -10.67 -24.05
C PRO A 703 8.06 -10.46 -25.57
N SER A 704 9.29 -10.63 -26.07
CA SER A 704 9.65 -10.42 -27.49
C SER A 704 8.98 -11.38 -28.49
N SER A 705 8.20 -12.35 -28.00
CA SER A 705 7.30 -13.20 -28.78
C SER A 705 5.96 -12.54 -29.13
N VAL A 706 5.53 -11.50 -28.40
CA VAL A 706 4.23 -10.84 -28.59
C VAL A 706 4.33 -9.79 -29.70
N LYS A 707 3.73 -10.09 -30.85
CA LYS A 707 3.68 -9.18 -32.02
C LYS A 707 2.28 -8.69 -32.38
N GLU A 708 1.26 -9.21 -31.71
CA GLU A 708 -0.13 -8.78 -31.90
C GLU A 708 -0.41 -7.51 -31.08
N PRO A 709 -1.39 -6.68 -31.48
CA PRO A 709 -1.75 -5.48 -30.73
C PRO A 709 -2.11 -5.76 -29.27
N VAL A 710 -1.63 -4.93 -28.34
CA VAL A 710 -1.84 -5.06 -26.89
C VAL A 710 -2.49 -3.80 -26.31
N VAL A 711 -3.42 -4.00 -25.38
CA VAL A 711 -3.89 -2.98 -24.44
C VAL A 711 -3.31 -3.33 -23.07
N LEU A 712 -2.63 -2.38 -22.42
CA LEU A 712 -2.01 -2.61 -21.12
C LEU A 712 -2.93 -2.19 -19.97
N ILE A 713 -3.08 -3.05 -18.95
CA ILE A 713 -3.47 -2.62 -17.60
C ILE A 713 -2.17 -2.28 -16.86
N VAL A 714 -2.07 -1.09 -16.30
CA VAL A 714 -0.85 -0.59 -15.64
C VAL A 714 -1.18 -0.20 -14.20
N ASN A 715 -0.54 -0.85 -13.22
CA ASN A 715 -0.82 -0.55 -11.81
C ASN A 715 -0.36 0.87 -11.40
N LYS A 716 0.89 1.25 -11.74
CA LYS A 716 1.53 2.49 -11.30
C LYS A 716 2.32 3.15 -12.43
N ALA A 717 2.42 4.48 -12.42
CA ALA A 717 3.25 5.25 -13.35
C ALA A 717 3.91 6.43 -12.62
N ASP A 718 5.20 6.64 -12.87
CA ASP A 718 6.00 7.73 -12.28
C ASP A 718 6.09 8.96 -13.22
N GLY A 719 5.54 8.89 -14.43
CA GLY A 719 5.57 9.98 -15.40
C GLY A 719 6.82 10.02 -16.29
N ASP A 720 7.70 9.02 -16.16
CA ASP A 720 8.95 8.84 -16.92
C ASP A 720 8.85 7.76 -18.02
N GLU A 721 7.72 7.08 -18.13
CA GLU A 721 7.51 5.95 -19.05
C GLU A 721 7.37 6.38 -20.52
N GLU A 722 8.02 5.67 -21.45
CA GLU A 722 7.81 5.82 -22.89
C GLU A 722 6.94 4.65 -23.39
N VAL A 723 5.76 4.94 -23.93
CA VAL A 723 4.67 3.94 -23.99
C VAL A 723 4.99 2.85 -25.01
N LYS A 724 5.42 3.25 -26.21
CA LYS A 724 5.89 2.33 -27.26
C LYS A 724 7.32 1.84 -27.09
N ALA A 725 8.12 2.44 -26.21
CA ALA A 725 9.43 1.88 -25.86
C ALA A 725 9.33 0.55 -25.08
N ALA A 726 8.16 0.24 -24.51
CA ALA A 726 7.83 -1.09 -23.99
C ALA A 726 7.39 -2.09 -25.09
N GLY A 727 7.03 -1.62 -26.29
CA GLY A 727 6.69 -2.42 -27.46
C GLY A 727 5.85 -1.63 -28.50
N ASP A 728 6.26 -1.64 -29.77
CA ASP A 728 5.57 -0.94 -30.88
C ASP A 728 4.11 -1.36 -31.07
N ASN A 729 3.75 -2.55 -30.59
CA ASN A 729 2.42 -3.15 -30.64
C ASN A 729 1.46 -2.67 -29.53
N ILE A 730 1.89 -1.79 -28.63
CA ILE A 730 1.01 -1.18 -27.63
C ILE A 730 0.12 -0.14 -28.31
N VAL A 731 -1.19 -0.36 -28.25
CA VAL A 731 -2.23 0.49 -28.87
C VAL A 731 -3.16 1.17 -27.88
N GLY A 732 -3.21 0.68 -26.63
CA GLY A 732 -3.95 1.33 -25.55
C GLY A 732 -3.35 1.09 -24.16
N VAL A 733 -3.67 1.98 -23.22
CA VAL A 733 -3.27 1.92 -21.80
C VAL A 733 -4.46 2.26 -20.91
N ILE A 734 -4.67 1.43 -19.88
CA ILE A 734 -5.55 1.63 -18.74
C ILE A 734 -4.67 1.75 -17.50
N LEU A 735 -4.50 2.96 -16.98
CA LEU A 735 -3.68 3.25 -15.80
C LEU A 735 -4.56 3.27 -14.53
N LEU A 736 -4.17 2.52 -13.51
CA LEU A 736 -4.91 2.38 -12.23
C LEU A 736 -4.53 3.47 -11.20
N GLN A 737 -4.16 4.65 -11.69
CA GLN A 737 -3.59 5.75 -10.91
C GLN A 737 -4.00 7.10 -11.52
N GLU A 738 -4.30 8.09 -10.69
CA GLU A 738 -4.46 9.49 -11.12
C GLU A 738 -3.18 10.02 -11.78
N LEU A 739 -3.34 10.75 -12.89
CA LEU A 739 -2.25 11.33 -13.68
C LEU A 739 -2.74 12.64 -14.34
N PRO A 740 -1.99 13.76 -14.27
CA PRO A 740 -2.35 15.00 -14.95
C PRO A 740 -2.46 14.80 -16.48
N HIS A 741 -3.50 15.36 -17.10
CA HIS A 741 -3.73 15.26 -18.55
C HIS A 741 -2.61 15.92 -19.37
N LEU A 742 -2.00 16.97 -18.83
CA LEU A 742 -0.91 17.72 -19.44
C LEU A 742 0.46 17.30 -18.88
N SER A 743 0.52 16.17 -18.15
CA SER A 743 1.79 15.54 -17.75
C SER A 743 2.62 15.14 -18.97
N HIS A 744 3.93 15.00 -18.79
CA HIS A 744 4.83 14.52 -19.84
C HIS A 744 4.37 13.16 -20.41
N LEU A 745 3.91 12.22 -19.59
CA LEU A 745 3.38 10.92 -20.04
C LEU A 745 2.11 11.08 -20.89
N GLY A 746 1.19 11.99 -20.51
CA GLY A 746 0.02 12.33 -21.33
C GLY A 746 0.39 12.96 -22.67
N VAL A 747 1.40 13.82 -22.71
CA VAL A 747 1.96 14.42 -23.95
C VAL A 747 2.60 13.34 -24.84
N ARG A 748 3.38 12.42 -24.26
CA ARG A 748 4.00 11.29 -24.98
C ARG A 748 2.94 10.38 -25.61
N ALA A 749 1.91 9.98 -24.86
CA ALA A 749 0.83 9.13 -25.35
C ALA A 749 0.09 9.73 -26.57
N ARG A 750 -0.11 11.06 -26.62
CA ARG A 750 -0.69 11.76 -27.78
C ARG A 750 0.21 11.71 -29.00
N GLN A 751 1.49 12.05 -28.84
CA GLN A 751 2.48 12.02 -29.93
C GLN A 751 2.67 10.61 -30.50
N GLU A 752 2.67 9.59 -29.64
CA GLU A 752 2.74 8.17 -29.99
C GLU A 752 1.41 7.61 -30.54
N LYS A 753 0.30 8.35 -30.39
CA LYS A 753 -1.08 7.97 -30.76
C LYS A 753 -1.55 6.66 -30.11
N VAL A 754 -1.35 6.57 -28.80
CA VAL A 754 -1.82 5.46 -27.96
C VAL A 754 -3.05 5.93 -27.18
N VAL A 755 -4.15 5.17 -27.22
CA VAL A 755 -5.36 5.48 -26.44
C VAL A 755 -5.05 5.33 -24.96
N PHE A 756 -5.26 6.37 -24.15
CA PHE A 756 -4.81 6.40 -22.76
C PHE A 756 -5.94 6.88 -21.86
N VAL A 757 -6.32 6.03 -20.90
CA VAL A 757 -7.35 6.31 -19.90
C VAL A 757 -6.84 5.94 -18.51
N THR A 758 -7.29 6.66 -17.49
CA THR A 758 -7.16 6.22 -16.10
C THR A 758 -8.47 5.59 -15.62
N CYS A 759 -8.39 4.69 -14.64
CA CYS A 759 -9.55 4.11 -13.98
C CYS A 759 -9.35 4.15 -12.46
N GLU A 760 -10.25 4.84 -11.75
CA GLU A 760 -10.06 5.18 -10.33
C GLU A 760 -10.87 4.30 -9.36
N TYR A 761 -11.87 3.56 -9.84
CA TYR A 761 -12.85 2.88 -8.99
C TYR A 761 -12.73 1.36 -9.02
N ASP A 762 -12.61 0.79 -7.83
CA ASP A 762 -12.24 -0.61 -7.60
C ASP A 762 -13.23 -1.60 -8.22
N ASP A 763 -14.52 -1.25 -8.26
CA ASP A 763 -15.58 -1.98 -8.98
C ASP A 763 -15.21 -2.13 -10.47
N THR A 764 -14.97 -1.00 -11.14
CA THR A 764 -14.63 -0.93 -12.56
C THR A 764 -13.28 -1.61 -12.86
N VAL A 765 -12.31 -1.48 -11.96
CA VAL A 765 -11.01 -2.17 -12.07
C VAL A 765 -11.18 -3.70 -11.95
N THR A 766 -12.12 -4.16 -11.14
CA THR A 766 -12.46 -5.59 -11.02
C THR A 766 -13.08 -6.11 -12.32
N ASP A 767 -14.01 -5.38 -12.92
CA ASP A 767 -14.57 -5.71 -14.24
C ASP A 767 -13.48 -5.75 -15.34
N VAL A 768 -12.50 -4.85 -15.29
CA VAL A 768 -11.34 -4.84 -16.21
C VAL A 768 -10.46 -6.08 -16.03
N TYR A 769 -10.20 -6.53 -14.79
CA TYR A 769 -9.44 -7.77 -14.56
C TYR A 769 -10.18 -9.02 -15.07
N LEU A 770 -11.52 -9.03 -15.05
CA LEU A 770 -12.30 -10.12 -15.66
C LEU A 770 -12.13 -10.22 -17.19
N LEU A 771 -11.50 -9.23 -17.84
CA LEU A 771 -11.17 -9.22 -19.27
C LEU A 771 -9.70 -9.58 -19.57
N GLU A 772 -8.86 -9.83 -18.56
CA GLU A 772 -7.43 -10.11 -18.77
C GLU A 772 -7.20 -11.33 -19.67
N GLY A 773 -6.21 -11.24 -20.58
CA GLY A 773 -5.89 -12.26 -21.58
C GLY A 773 -6.85 -12.34 -22.77
N LYS A 774 -7.95 -11.58 -22.78
CA LYS A 774 -8.93 -11.56 -23.90
C LYS A 774 -8.58 -10.48 -24.92
N TYR A 775 -9.00 -10.69 -26.18
CA TYR A 775 -8.93 -9.67 -27.22
C TYR A 775 -10.12 -8.71 -27.09
N ILE A 776 -9.84 -7.42 -26.92
CA ILE A 776 -10.83 -6.39 -26.59
C ILE A 776 -10.83 -5.24 -27.59
N ARG A 777 -11.93 -4.49 -27.60
CA ARG A 777 -12.05 -3.14 -28.14
C ARG A 777 -12.21 -2.16 -26.97
N LEU A 778 -11.25 -1.26 -26.83
CA LEU A 778 -11.29 -0.09 -25.95
C LEU A 778 -11.65 1.14 -26.79
N GLU A 779 -12.78 1.76 -26.49
CA GLU A 779 -13.26 2.99 -27.14
C GLU A 779 -13.36 4.10 -26.10
N ALA A 780 -12.52 5.13 -26.22
CA ALA A 780 -12.45 6.24 -25.29
C ALA A 780 -12.83 7.55 -26.00
N SER A 781 -13.87 8.21 -25.47
CA SER A 781 -14.32 9.55 -25.87
C SER A 781 -14.04 10.55 -24.76
N SER A 782 -14.20 11.85 -25.02
CA SER A 782 -13.99 12.91 -24.00
C SER A 782 -14.95 12.87 -22.79
N ILE A 783 -15.94 11.97 -22.78
CA ILE A 783 -16.97 11.86 -21.73
C ILE A 783 -17.15 10.42 -21.23
N ASN A 784 -16.89 9.41 -22.07
CA ASN A 784 -17.19 8.02 -21.74
C ASN A 784 -16.18 7.03 -22.35
N VAL A 785 -15.97 5.90 -21.66
CA VAL A 785 -15.14 4.77 -22.09
C VAL A 785 -15.99 3.51 -22.18
N ASN A 786 -15.81 2.75 -23.26
CA ASN A 786 -16.49 1.48 -23.52
C ASN A 786 -15.45 0.37 -23.73
N LEU A 787 -15.65 -0.77 -23.07
CA LEU A 787 -14.79 -1.95 -23.13
C LEU A 787 -15.63 -3.16 -23.51
N SER A 788 -15.25 -3.82 -24.60
CA SER A 788 -16.01 -4.96 -25.16
C SER A 788 -15.07 -6.05 -25.66
N ILE A 789 -15.47 -7.32 -25.49
CA ILE A 789 -14.74 -8.47 -26.03
C ILE A 789 -15.04 -8.57 -27.53
N VAL A 790 -14.02 -8.76 -28.35
CA VAL A 790 -14.17 -8.98 -29.80
C VAL A 790 -13.92 -10.46 -30.11
N SER A 791 -14.96 -11.16 -30.57
CA SER A 791 -14.96 -12.63 -30.71
C SER A 791 -14.31 -13.15 -32.00
N GLU A 792 -14.01 -12.30 -32.99
CA GLU A 792 -13.47 -12.71 -34.29
C GLU A 792 -12.28 -11.84 -34.72
N LYS A 793 -11.18 -12.48 -35.15
CA LYS A 793 -10.11 -11.85 -35.94
C LYS A 793 -10.57 -11.71 -37.41
N ASN A 794 -11.46 -10.75 -37.67
CA ASN A 794 -11.83 -10.41 -39.04
C ASN A 794 -10.78 -9.49 -39.69
N ASP A 795 -9.82 -10.09 -40.40
CA ASP A 795 -8.75 -9.42 -41.17
C ASP A 795 -9.27 -8.57 -42.37
N ASN A 796 -10.59 -8.31 -42.49
CA ASN A 796 -11.19 -7.51 -43.55
C ASN A 796 -12.38 -6.68 -43.04
N ALA A 797 -12.13 -5.42 -42.68
CA ALA A 797 -13.15 -4.42 -42.37
C ALA A 797 -12.77 -3.02 -42.92
N VAL A 798 -12.58 -2.92 -44.23
CA VAL A 798 -12.45 -1.62 -44.90
C VAL A 798 -13.83 -0.95 -44.99
N SER A 799 -13.92 0.28 -44.47
CA SER A 799 -15.00 1.26 -44.65
C SER A 799 -16.45 0.83 -44.36
N THR A 800 -16.99 1.31 -43.24
CA THR A 800 -18.28 2.03 -43.23
C THR A 800 -18.31 2.99 -42.03
N GLU A 801 -18.21 4.30 -42.27
CA GLU A 801 -18.60 5.30 -41.26
C GLU A 801 -20.12 5.49 -41.27
N PRO A 802 -20.76 5.74 -40.11
CA PRO A 802 -22.13 6.22 -40.06
C PRO A 802 -22.18 7.69 -40.48
N ASN A 803 -22.80 7.99 -41.63
CA ASN A 803 -23.02 9.35 -42.11
C ASN A 803 -23.71 10.24 -41.05
N SER A 804 -22.96 11.14 -40.43
CA SER A 804 -23.54 12.27 -39.68
C SER A 804 -23.78 13.46 -40.62
N THR A 805 -24.80 14.27 -40.33
CA THR A 805 -25.32 15.26 -41.27
C THR A 805 -24.37 16.42 -41.51
N GLY A 806 -24.03 16.67 -42.79
CA GLY A 806 -23.04 17.67 -43.19
C GLY A 806 -23.39 19.12 -42.82
N ASN A 807 -22.37 19.89 -42.44
CA ASN A 807 -22.48 21.28 -42.00
C ASN A 807 -22.10 22.26 -43.15
N PRO A 808 -23.03 23.07 -43.68
CA PRO A 808 -22.90 23.69 -45.00
C PRO A 808 -22.09 25.00 -45.01
N PHE A 809 -20.81 24.96 -44.58
CA PHE A 809 -19.94 26.15 -44.55
C PHE A 809 -18.54 26.00 -45.19
N GLN A 810 -18.14 24.81 -45.66
CA GLN A 810 -16.83 24.60 -46.32
C GLN A 810 -16.85 24.75 -47.85
N GLN A 811 -18.00 24.72 -48.52
CA GLN A 811 -18.09 24.87 -49.98
C GLN A 811 -18.26 26.31 -50.47
N LYS A 812 -17.30 27.20 -50.18
CA LYS A 812 -17.21 28.50 -50.89
C LYS A 812 -15.84 29.20 -50.96
N LEU A 813 -14.73 28.49 -50.68
CA LEU A 813 -13.40 29.11 -50.59
C LEU A 813 -12.25 28.27 -51.20
N GLN A 814 -12.56 27.46 -52.23
CA GLN A 814 -11.57 26.63 -52.95
C GLN A 814 -11.74 26.67 -54.49
N ASN A 815 -12.11 27.82 -55.06
CA ASN A 815 -12.14 28.01 -56.52
C ASN A 815 -11.87 29.49 -56.89
N GLU A 816 -10.67 29.97 -56.55
CA GLU A 816 -9.91 31.04 -57.26
C GLU A 816 -8.64 31.37 -56.44
N PHE A 817 -7.55 30.63 -56.65
CA PHE A 817 -6.17 31.10 -56.41
C PHE A 817 -5.15 30.14 -57.06
N SER A 818 -4.90 30.33 -58.36
CA SER A 818 -3.79 29.68 -59.06
C SER A 818 -2.50 30.43 -58.75
N LEU A 819 -1.62 29.85 -57.93
CA LEU A 819 -0.27 30.37 -57.71
C LEU A 819 0.71 29.78 -58.74
N PRO A 820 1.74 30.53 -59.19
CA PRO A 820 2.67 30.04 -60.22
C PRO A 820 3.57 28.91 -59.72
N SER A 821 3.80 27.92 -60.58
CA SER A 821 5.03 27.12 -60.53
C SER A 821 6.23 27.99 -60.88
N ASP A 822 7.25 28.02 -60.02
CA ASP A 822 8.70 28.11 -60.33
C ASP A 822 9.52 28.66 -59.13
N ILE A 823 9.52 27.93 -58.01
CA ILE A 823 10.62 27.99 -57.02
C ILE A 823 10.92 26.56 -56.55
N GLU A 824 12.03 25.99 -57.01
CA GLU A 824 12.56 24.74 -56.45
C GLU A 824 13.15 25.00 -55.05
N MET A 825 12.66 24.31 -54.01
CA MET A 825 13.36 24.24 -52.72
C MET A 825 14.33 23.04 -52.72
N PRO A 826 15.65 23.24 -52.59
CA PRO A 826 16.60 22.14 -52.73
C PRO A 826 16.58 21.14 -51.57
N LEU A 827 16.11 19.92 -51.83
CA LEU A 827 16.35 18.76 -50.96
C LEU A 827 17.82 18.30 -51.06
N GLN A 828 18.71 18.99 -50.34
CA GLN A 828 20.08 18.53 -50.12
C GLN A 828 20.48 18.61 -48.65
N MET A 829 20.65 17.45 -48.00
CA MET A 829 21.43 17.34 -46.78
C MET A 829 22.90 17.69 -47.08
N SER A 830 23.25 18.97 -47.02
CA SER A 830 24.62 19.39 -47.28
C SER A 830 25.54 18.91 -46.15
N LYS A 831 26.45 17.96 -46.45
CA LYS A 831 27.60 17.64 -45.60
C LYS A 831 28.61 18.78 -45.60
N GLN A 832 28.24 19.92 -45.02
CA GLN A 832 29.19 20.99 -44.74
C GLN A 832 30.11 20.50 -43.62
N LYS A 833 31.38 20.27 -43.95
CA LYS A 833 32.44 20.19 -42.96
C LYS A 833 32.41 21.48 -42.14
N SER A 834 32.37 21.37 -40.83
CA SER A 834 32.58 22.49 -39.92
C SER A 834 33.88 23.21 -40.30
N LYS A 835 33.79 24.51 -40.63
CA LYS A 835 34.97 25.33 -40.86
C LYS A 835 35.66 25.53 -39.53
N SER A 836 36.78 24.85 -39.32
CA SER A 836 37.76 25.18 -38.29
C SER A 836 38.28 26.60 -38.53
N GLY A 837 37.66 27.60 -37.91
CA GLY A 837 37.78 28.98 -38.36
C GLY A 837 37.26 30.07 -37.41
N VAL A 838 37.02 29.76 -36.14
CA VAL A 838 36.79 30.77 -35.09
C VAL A 838 37.61 30.39 -33.86
N ASN A 839 38.72 31.10 -33.62
CA ASN A 839 39.43 31.06 -32.35
C ASN A 839 38.71 31.99 -31.35
N GLY A 840 37.51 31.58 -30.92
CA GLY A 840 36.73 32.24 -29.88
C GLY A 840 36.56 31.30 -28.69
N SER A 841 36.55 31.86 -27.48
CA SER A 841 36.18 31.09 -26.28
C SER A 841 34.69 30.73 -26.35
N PHE A 842 34.35 29.49 -25.98
CA PHE A 842 32.97 29.04 -25.78
C PHE A 842 32.42 29.59 -24.45
N ALA A 843 32.38 30.91 -24.33
CA ALA A 843 31.71 31.62 -23.26
C ALA A 843 30.19 31.39 -23.35
N ALA A 844 29.49 31.56 -22.21
CA ALA A 844 28.04 31.64 -22.22
C ALA A 844 27.54 32.84 -23.05
N LEU A 845 26.33 32.70 -23.59
CA LEU A 845 25.60 33.69 -24.36
C LEU A 845 24.51 34.32 -23.51
N GLU A 846 24.11 35.55 -23.83
CA GLU A 846 22.83 36.07 -23.34
C GLU A 846 21.66 35.29 -23.97
N LEU A 847 20.54 35.17 -23.25
CA LEU A 847 19.30 34.66 -23.86
C LEU A 847 18.82 35.54 -25.04
N SER A 848 19.25 36.81 -25.06
CA SER A 848 19.03 37.76 -26.16
C SER A 848 19.72 37.37 -27.48
N GLU A 849 20.69 36.44 -27.45
CA GLU A 849 21.50 36.00 -28.59
C GLU A 849 21.16 34.57 -29.06
N ALA A 850 20.59 33.72 -28.19
CA ALA A 850 20.34 32.30 -28.41
C ALA A 850 19.56 31.96 -29.70
N SER A 851 19.95 30.89 -30.39
CA SER A 851 19.30 30.38 -31.61
C SER A 851 19.23 28.84 -31.60
N VAL A 852 18.45 28.23 -32.50
CA VAL A 852 18.30 26.77 -32.55
C VAL A 852 19.64 26.08 -32.82
N GLU A 853 20.49 26.69 -33.64
CA GLU A 853 21.81 26.17 -34.05
C GLU A 853 22.90 26.35 -32.99
N SER A 854 22.69 27.22 -32.00
CA SER A 854 23.66 27.53 -30.94
C SER A 854 23.24 27.01 -29.56
N ALA A 855 21.93 26.85 -29.35
CA ALA A 855 21.32 26.65 -28.03
C ALA A 855 20.15 25.66 -27.99
N GLY A 856 19.69 25.13 -29.14
CA GLY A 856 18.53 24.24 -29.23
C GLY A 856 17.18 24.97 -29.21
N ALA A 857 16.11 24.22 -29.47
CA ALA A 857 14.76 24.77 -29.66
C ALA A 857 14.22 25.46 -28.41
N LYS A 858 14.37 24.84 -27.23
CA LYS A 858 13.85 25.34 -25.95
C LYS A 858 14.43 26.73 -25.61
N ALA A 859 15.75 26.91 -25.69
CA ALA A 859 16.38 28.21 -25.45
C ALA A 859 15.96 29.29 -26.48
N ALA A 860 15.81 28.93 -27.75
CA ALA A 860 15.32 29.85 -28.79
C ALA A 860 13.84 30.25 -28.59
N ALA A 861 13.00 29.34 -28.07
CA ALA A 861 11.64 29.65 -27.66
C ALA A 861 11.62 30.62 -26.46
N CYS A 862 12.45 30.41 -25.44
CA CYS A 862 12.57 31.32 -24.30
C CYS A 862 13.05 32.74 -24.69
N ARG A 863 13.97 32.85 -25.67
CA ARG A 863 14.32 34.14 -26.30
C ARG A 863 13.11 34.81 -26.93
N THR A 864 12.31 34.06 -27.68
CA THR A 864 11.12 34.56 -28.37
C THR A 864 10.06 35.03 -27.37
N LEU A 865 9.82 34.25 -26.30
CA LEU A 865 8.94 34.62 -25.19
C LEU A 865 9.34 35.94 -24.51
N SER A 866 10.64 36.21 -24.34
CA SER A 866 11.13 37.49 -23.79
C SER A 866 10.72 38.69 -24.64
N VAL A 867 10.82 38.57 -25.98
CA VAL A 867 10.35 39.60 -26.90
C VAL A 867 8.83 39.76 -26.82
N LEU A 868 8.08 38.64 -26.84
CA LEU A 868 6.61 38.66 -26.76
C LEU A 868 6.09 39.23 -25.44
N ALA A 869 6.74 38.94 -24.31
CA ALA A 869 6.40 39.49 -22.99
C ALA A 869 6.46 41.02 -22.98
N SER A 870 7.50 41.62 -23.59
CA SER A 870 7.63 43.08 -23.67
C SER A 870 6.44 43.74 -24.39
N LEU A 871 5.93 43.09 -25.44
CA LEU A 871 4.81 43.54 -26.25
C LEU A 871 3.45 43.25 -25.59
N SER A 872 3.34 42.18 -24.79
CA SER A 872 2.11 41.70 -24.14
C SER A 872 1.40 42.76 -23.28
N ASN A 873 2.17 43.70 -22.69
CA ASN A 873 1.68 44.80 -21.85
C ASN A 873 0.66 45.74 -22.52
N LYS A 874 0.50 45.66 -23.85
CA LYS A 874 -0.46 46.46 -24.63
C LYS A 874 -1.58 45.62 -25.25
N VAL A 875 -1.64 44.32 -24.93
CA VAL A 875 -2.56 43.36 -25.53
C VAL A 875 -3.65 42.98 -24.54
N TYR A 876 -4.89 43.03 -25.02
CA TYR A 876 -6.10 42.69 -24.27
C TYR A 876 -6.97 41.81 -25.18
N SER A 877 -7.73 40.89 -24.58
CA SER A 877 -8.78 40.15 -25.29
C SER A 877 -9.98 41.06 -25.62
N ASP A 878 -10.91 40.59 -26.45
CA ASP A 878 -12.14 41.30 -26.78
C ASP A 878 -13.01 41.63 -25.55
N GLN A 879 -12.84 40.89 -24.45
CA GLN A 879 -13.49 41.11 -23.15
C GLN A 879 -12.71 42.09 -22.24
N GLY A 880 -11.65 42.73 -22.74
CA GLY A 880 -10.82 43.68 -21.98
C GLY A 880 -9.88 43.04 -20.96
N VAL A 881 -9.63 41.73 -21.03
CA VAL A 881 -8.73 41.02 -20.10
C VAL A 881 -7.28 41.15 -20.61
N PRO A 882 -6.32 41.63 -19.79
CA PRO A 882 -4.94 41.80 -20.23
C PRO A 882 -4.24 40.46 -20.49
N ALA A 883 -3.63 40.32 -21.66
CA ALA A 883 -2.77 39.19 -22.02
C ALA A 883 -1.31 39.39 -21.53
N ALA A 884 -1.11 40.28 -20.55
CA ALA A 884 0.22 40.67 -20.06
C ALA A 884 0.87 39.59 -19.19
N PHE A 885 2.09 39.19 -19.56
CA PHE A 885 2.91 38.20 -18.85
C PHE A 885 4.39 38.62 -18.80
N ARG A 886 5.16 37.95 -17.94
CA ARG A 886 6.61 38.12 -17.78
C ARG A 886 7.37 36.83 -18.13
N VAL A 887 8.69 36.90 -18.22
CA VAL A 887 9.57 35.72 -18.30
C VAL A 887 10.66 35.82 -17.22
N PRO A 888 11.21 34.69 -16.72
CA PRO A 888 12.38 34.72 -15.85
C PRO A 888 13.63 35.20 -16.60
N SER A 889 14.58 35.81 -15.89
CA SER A 889 15.89 36.18 -16.43
C SER A 889 16.66 34.93 -16.88
N GLY A 890 17.46 35.00 -17.96
CA GLY A 890 18.11 33.82 -18.52
C GLY A 890 19.40 34.07 -19.32
N ALA A 891 20.22 33.02 -19.40
CA ALA A 891 21.47 32.94 -20.18
C ALA A 891 21.68 31.48 -20.66
N VAL A 892 22.62 31.26 -21.59
CA VAL A 892 22.85 29.94 -22.20
C VAL A 892 24.32 29.55 -22.17
N ILE A 893 24.62 28.30 -21.81
CA ILE A 893 25.91 27.65 -22.12
C ILE A 893 25.71 26.89 -23.45
N PRO A 894 26.37 27.30 -24.56
CA PRO A 894 26.03 26.82 -25.91
C PRO A 894 26.53 25.40 -26.22
N PHE A 895 26.10 24.86 -27.35
CA PHE A 895 26.69 23.63 -27.91
C PHE A 895 28.20 23.78 -28.12
N GLY A 896 28.97 22.70 -27.90
CA GLY A 896 30.43 22.70 -27.96
C GLY A 896 31.11 22.89 -26.60
N SER A 897 30.42 23.42 -25.59
CA SER A 897 30.98 23.63 -24.24
C SER A 897 31.24 22.33 -23.48
N MET A 898 30.40 21.29 -23.65
CA MET A 898 30.64 19.96 -23.07
C MET A 898 31.86 19.30 -23.71
N GLU A 899 31.99 19.41 -25.03
CA GLU A 899 33.08 18.86 -25.83
C GLU A 899 34.40 19.62 -25.60
N ASP A 900 34.36 20.88 -25.17
CA ASP A 900 35.51 21.65 -24.69
C ASP A 900 35.92 21.23 -23.27
N ALA A 901 34.95 20.99 -22.37
CA ALA A 901 35.22 20.42 -21.05
C ALA A 901 35.86 19.02 -21.14
N LEU A 902 35.35 18.13 -22.02
CA LEU A 902 35.94 16.80 -22.30
C LEU A 902 37.37 16.85 -22.87
N LYS A 903 37.73 17.92 -23.60
CA LYS A 903 39.12 18.14 -24.05
C LYS A 903 40.00 18.58 -22.89
N LYS A 904 39.51 19.50 -22.06
CA LYS A 904 40.23 20.04 -20.90
C LYS A 904 40.44 19.00 -19.79
N SER A 905 39.53 18.05 -19.61
CA SER A 905 39.68 16.90 -18.69
C SER A 905 40.56 15.77 -19.23
N GLY A 906 40.88 15.79 -20.54
CA GLY A 906 41.55 14.68 -21.23
C GLY A 906 40.66 13.45 -21.48
N SER A 907 39.35 13.53 -21.21
CA SER A 907 38.42 12.38 -21.28
C SER A 907 37.87 12.10 -22.68
N LEU A 908 38.07 13.00 -23.64
CA LEU A 908 37.45 12.96 -24.98
C LEU A 908 37.64 11.62 -25.72
N GLU A 909 38.83 11.01 -25.67
CA GLU A 909 39.11 9.74 -26.35
C GLU A 909 38.30 8.58 -25.74
N SER A 910 38.20 8.54 -24.40
CA SER A 910 37.41 7.54 -23.68
C SER A 910 35.91 7.69 -23.95
N TYR A 911 35.41 8.93 -23.89
CA TYR A 911 34.04 9.29 -24.28
C TYR A 911 33.71 8.84 -25.72
N THR A 912 34.58 9.15 -26.68
CA THR A 912 34.39 8.78 -28.10
C THR A 912 34.36 7.25 -28.27
N SER A 913 35.25 6.51 -27.60
CA SER A 913 35.25 5.04 -27.64
C SER A 913 34.01 4.41 -26.98
N LEU A 914 33.47 5.03 -25.93
CA LEU A 914 32.22 4.59 -25.31
C LEU A 914 31.00 4.85 -26.21
N LEU A 915 30.96 5.99 -26.90
CA LEU A 915 29.93 6.25 -27.92
C LEU A 915 29.97 5.21 -29.04
N GLU A 916 31.14 4.89 -29.61
CA GLU A 916 31.24 3.89 -30.68
C GLU A 916 30.75 2.50 -30.24
N LYS A 917 30.99 2.11 -28.98
CA LYS A 917 30.44 0.88 -28.40
C LYS A 917 28.92 0.97 -28.23
N ILE A 918 28.41 2.07 -27.69
CA ILE A 918 26.98 2.21 -27.34
C ILE A 918 26.06 2.37 -28.56
N GLU A 919 26.59 2.65 -29.75
CA GLU A 919 25.82 2.52 -31.01
C GLU A 919 25.51 1.04 -31.37
N THR A 920 26.29 0.07 -30.87
CA THR A 920 26.18 -1.35 -31.28
C THR A 920 25.83 -2.33 -30.15
N ALA A 921 25.89 -1.90 -28.89
CA ALA A 921 25.59 -2.70 -27.70
C ALA A 921 24.13 -3.23 -27.66
N LYS A 922 23.93 -4.46 -27.18
CA LYS A 922 22.62 -5.10 -27.09
C LYS A 922 21.88 -4.73 -25.80
N VAL A 923 20.56 -4.62 -25.89
CA VAL A 923 19.69 -4.36 -24.73
C VAL A 923 19.56 -5.61 -23.84
N GLU A 924 19.51 -6.80 -24.45
CA GLU A 924 19.12 -8.07 -23.83
C GLU A 924 20.09 -8.61 -22.74
N ASN A 925 21.26 -7.98 -22.56
CA ASN A 925 22.28 -8.37 -21.58
C ASN A 925 22.68 -7.24 -20.59
N GLY A 926 22.04 -6.07 -20.65
CA GLY A 926 22.45 -4.90 -19.86
C GLY A 926 23.74 -4.20 -20.32
N GLU A 927 24.25 -4.53 -21.52
CA GLU A 927 25.46 -3.89 -22.10
C GLU A 927 25.27 -2.37 -22.28
N VAL A 928 24.07 -1.96 -22.71
CA VAL A 928 23.68 -0.55 -22.83
C VAL A 928 23.70 0.15 -21.46
N ASP A 929 23.30 -0.54 -20.40
CA ASP A 929 23.21 0.02 -19.05
C ASP A 929 24.59 0.30 -18.46
N SER A 930 25.56 -0.62 -18.61
CA SER A 930 26.97 -0.37 -18.22
C SER A 930 27.56 0.82 -18.98
N LEU A 931 27.43 0.83 -20.31
CA LEU A 931 28.00 1.90 -21.14
C LEU A 931 27.35 3.26 -20.89
N ALA A 932 26.04 3.29 -20.60
CA ALA A 932 25.33 4.51 -20.21
C ALA A 932 25.81 5.04 -18.86
N LEU A 933 26.08 4.16 -17.88
CA LEU A 933 26.64 4.56 -16.58
C LEU A 933 28.10 5.02 -16.71
N GLU A 934 28.92 4.37 -17.54
CA GLU A 934 30.29 4.79 -17.84
C GLU A 934 30.35 6.17 -18.50
N LEU A 935 29.47 6.46 -19.48
CA LEU A 935 29.34 7.78 -20.09
C LEU A 935 28.89 8.84 -19.07
N GLN A 936 27.82 8.56 -18.30
CA GLN A 936 27.32 9.48 -17.28
C GLN A 936 28.38 9.77 -16.19
N ALA A 937 29.17 8.79 -15.77
CA ALA A 937 30.24 8.98 -14.79
C ALA A 937 31.33 9.92 -15.29
N ILE A 938 31.76 9.80 -16.55
CA ILE A 938 32.74 10.72 -17.16
C ILE A 938 32.16 12.15 -17.27
N ILE A 939 30.91 12.28 -17.69
CA ILE A 939 30.31 13.59 -18.03
C ILE A 939 29.85 14.35 -16.77
N SER A 940 29.34 13.66 -15.74
CA SER A 940 28.88 14.28 -14.50
C SER A 940 30.01 14.86 -13.62
N HIS A 941 31.27 14.48 -13.89
CA HIS A 941 32.46 15.11 -13.31
C HIS A 941 32.96 16.34 -14.06
N LEU A 942 32.35 16.71 -15.19
CA LEU A 942 32.69 17.93 -15.93
C LEU A 942 32.08 19.18 -15.29
N SER A 943 32.71 20.33 -15.53
CA SER A 943 32.22 21.63 -15.11
C SER A 943 32.37 22.67 -16.23
N PRO A 944 31.55 23.73 -16.26
CA PRO A 944 31.72 24.84 -17.18
C PRO A 944 32.98 25.66 -16.83
N SER A 945 33.56 26.34 -17.83
CA SER A 945 34.77 27.13 -17.64
C SER A 945 34.58 28.28 -16.63
N GLU A 946 35.66 28.68 -15.96
CA GLU A 946 35.66 29.85 -15.07
C GLU A 946 35.19 31.12 -15.81
N GLU A 947 35.56 31.27 -17.08
CA GLU A 947 35.12 32.35 -17.98
C GLU A 947 33.59 32.39 -18.11
N THR A 948 32.95 31.24 -18.28
CA THR A 948 31.49 31.09 -18.34
C THR A 948 30.84 31.42 -16.99
N ILE A 949 31.41 30.96 -15.86
CA ILE A 949 30.90 31.28 -14.53
C ILE A 949 31.03 32.80 -14.24
N ILE A 950 32.14 33.42 -14.66
CA ILE A 950 32.38 34.87 -14.54
C ILE A 950 31.40 35.67 -15.42
N PHE A 951 31.06 35.18 -16.61
CA PHE A 951 30.05 35.79 -17.49
C PHE A 951 28.65 35.73 -16.87
N LEU A 952 28.23 34.54 -16.40
CA LEU A 952 26.92 34.36 -15.75
C LEU A 952 26.78 35.26 -14.49
N LYS A 953 27.86 35.46 -13.73
CA LYS A 953 27.93 36.39 -12.58
C LYS A 953 27.82 37.89 -12.94
N ARG A 954 27.74 38.25 -14.23
CA ARG A 954 27.44 39.61 -14.70
C ARG A 954 25.97 39.79 -15.10
N ILE A 955 25.32 38.71 -15.53
CA ILE A 955 23.89 38.70 -15.91
C ILE A 955 23.02 38.58 -14.65
N PHE A 956 23.38 37.69 -13.73
CA PHE A 956 22.56 37.34 -12.58
C PHE A 956 22.99 38.07 -11.29
N PRO A 957 22.03 38.52 -10.44
CA PRO A 957 22.31 38.99 -9.09
C PRO A 957 23.00 37.92 -8.22
N GLN A 958 23.83 38.33 -7.26
CA GLN A 958 24.65 37.37 -6.48
C GLN A 958 23.81 36.40 -5.64
N ASP A 959 22.74 36.89 -5.00
CA ASP A 959 21.89 36.08 -4.11
C ASP A 959 20.81 35.27 -4.84
N VAL A 960 20.72 35.38 -6.17
CA VAL A 960 19.65 34.71 -6.94
C VAL A 960 19.81 33.19 -6.88
N ARG A 961 18.68 32.48 -6.86
CA ARG A 961 18.62 31.05 -7.14
C ARG A 961 18.35 30.83 -8.62
N LEU A 962 18.96 29.79 -9.17
CA LEU A 962 18.86 29.43 -10.59
C LEU A 962 18.30 28.02 -10.75
N ILE A 963 17.74 27.78 -11.92
CA ILE A 963 17.47 26.46 -12.48
C ILE A 963 18.35 26.24 -13.71
N VAL A 964 18.90 25.04 -13.83
CA VAL A 964 19.79 24.61 -14.91
C VAL A 964 19.00 23.61 -15.76
N ARG A 965 18.47 24.04 -16.91
CA ARG A 965 17.60 23.22 -17.78
C ARG A 965 18.38 22.71 -19.00
N SER A 966 18.12 21.47 -19.39
CA SER A 966 18.53 20.87 -20.66
C SER A 966 17.96 21.64 -21.87
N SER A 967 18.71 21.70 -22.96
CA SER A 967 18.27 22.25 -24.26
C SER A 967 19.07 21.58 -25.39
N ALA A 968 18.80 20.30 -25.66
CA ALA A 968 19.52 19.51 -26.66
C ALA A 968 19.08 19.82 -28.11
N ASN A 969 19.94 19.54 -29.09
CA ASN A 969 19.65 19.69 -30.52
C ASN A 969 18.66 18.64 -31.07
N VAL A 970 18.41 17.58 -30.30
CA VAL A 970 17.53 16.43 -30.59
C VAL A 970 16.25 16.47 -29.74
N GLU A 971 15.90 17.62 -29.17
CA GLU A 971 14.60 17.85 -28.55
C GLU A 971 13.51 18.07 -29.62
N ASP A 972 12.29 17.63 -29.32
CA ASP A 972 11.07 17.85 -30.10
C ASP A 972 11.15 17.47 -31.60
N LEU A 973 11.91 16.41 -31.91
CA LEU A 973 12.00 15.83 -33.25
C LEU A 973 10.69 15.12 -33.64
N ALA A 974 10.31 15.20 -34.92
CA ALA A 974 9.11 14.57 -35.43
C ALA A 974 9.16 13.03 -35.26
N GLY A 975 8.35 12.50 -34.34
CA GLY A 975 8.31 11.08 -33.98
C GLY A 975 9.10 10.69 -32.72
N MET A 976 9.72 11.65 -32.02
CA MET A 976 10.44 11.43 -30.77
C MET A 976 10.07 12.49 -29.72
N SER A 977 9.50 12.05 -28.60
CA SER A 977 9.13 12.98 -27.53
C SER A 977 10.29 13.24 -26.58
N ALA A 978 10.74 14.49 -26.50
CA ALA A 978 11.74 14.92 -25.50
C ALA A 978 11.11 15.39 -24.18
N ALA A 979 9.77 15.32 -24.04
CA ALA A 979 9.04 15.72 -22.86
C ALA A 979 9.50 14.93 -21.62
N GLY A 980 10.17 15.61 -20.69
CA GLY A 980 10.80 15.00 -19.52
C GLY A 980 11.86 13.95 -19.85
N LEU A 981 12.61 14.07 -20.96
CA LEU A 981 13.64 13.10 -21.36
C LEU A 981 15.04 13.40 -20.77
N TYR A 982 15.28 14.66 -20.39
CA TYR A 982 16.56 15.19 -19.95
C TYR A 982 16.39 16.00 -18.66
N ASP A 983 17.44 16.05 -17.84
CA ASP A 983 17.37 16.63 -16.50
C ASP A 983 17.13 18.15 -16.53
N SER A 984 16.54 18.65 -15.44
CA SER A 984 16.57 20.06 -15.06
C SER A 984 16.83 20.15 -13.56
N ILE A 985 17.87 20.88 -13.16
CA ILE A 985 18.33 20.95 -11.76
C ILE A 985 17.92 22.31 -11.15
N PRO A 986 16.94 22.37 -10.24
CA PRO A 986 16.51 23.59 -9.56
C PRO A 986 17.48 23.99 -8.44
N ASN A 987 17.20 25.11 -7.76
CA ASN A 987 17.86 25.52 -6.51
C ASN A 987 19.41 25.45 -6.52
N VAL A 988 20.05 26.05 -7.52
CA VAL A 988 21.51 26.26 -7.52
C VAL A 988 21.87 27.74 -7.36
N SER A 989 23.12 28.05 -7.04
CA SER A 989 23.62 29.42 -6.99
C SER A 989 25.05 29.53 -7.51
N LEU A 990 25.34 30.61 -8.24
CA LEU A 990 26.70 30.92 -8.70
C LEU A 990 27.68 31.24 -7.55
N MET A 991 27.18 31.46 -6.33
CA MET A 991 28.02 31.62 -5.14
C MET A 991 28.64 30.30 -4.66
N ASP A 992 28.12 29.15 -5.10
CA ASP A 992 28.77 27.84 -5.00
C ASP A 992 29.11 27.32 -6.42
N PRO A 993 30.32 27.62 -6.94
CA PRO A 993 30.76 27.13 -8.24
C PRO A 993 30.84 25.59 -8.33
N CYS A 994 30.99 24.89 -7.20
CA CYS A 994 31.08 23.44 -7.17
C CYS A 994 29.69 22.81 -7.33
N ALA A 995 28.69 23.27 -6.58
CA ALA A 995 27.30 22.85 -6.73
C ALA A 995 26.73 23.23 -8.11
N PHE A 996 27.01 24.46 -8.58
CA PHE A 996 26.62 24.90 -9.93
C PHE A 996 27.30 24.06 -11.02
N GLY A 997 28.60 23.77 -10.88
CA GLY A 997 29.34 22.93 -11.82
C GLY A 997 28.80 21.51 -11.89
N ALA A 998 28.53 20.89 -10.73
CA ALA A 998 27.93 19.56 -10.65
C ALA A 998 26.51 19.51 -11.24
N ALA A 999 25.72 20.57 -11.10
CA ALA A 999 24.40 20.66 -11.73
C ALA A 999 24.47 20.71 -13.26
N VAL A 1000 25.41 21.50 -13.81
CA VAL A 1000 25.68 21.54 -15.26
C VAL A 1000 26.22 20.17 -15.76
N GLY A 1001 27.12 19.54 -15.00
CA GLY A 1001 27.62 18.20 -15.27
C GLY A 1001 26.51 17.13 -15.29
N LYS A 1002 25.54 17.19 -14.36
CA LYS A 1002 24.34 16.34 -14.38
C LYS A 1002 23.49 16.55 -15.62
N VAL A 1003 23.18 17.80 -15.99
CA VAL A 1003 22.37 18.09 -17.18
C VAL A 1003 23.06 17.61 -18.46
N TRP A 1004 24.38 17.78 -18.59
CA TRP A 1004 25.15 17.17 -19.68
C TRP A 1004 25.12 15.63 -19.65
N ALA A 1005 25.29 15.01 -18.48
CA ALA A 1005 25.24 13.56 -18.33
C ALA A 1005 23.86 12.98 -18.66
N SER A 1006 22.78 13.73 -18.40
CA SER A 1006 21.40 13.31 -18.70
C SER A 1006 21.16 13.04 -20.20
N LEU A 1007 21.99 13.62 -21.08
CA LEU A 1007 21.99 13.29 -22.51
C LEU A 1007 22.19 11.78 -22.74
N TYR A 1008 22.87 11.07 -21.84
CA TYR A 1008 23.20 9.65 -21.91
C TYR A 1008 22.57 8.81 -20.79
N THR A 1009 21.39 9.19 -20.27
CA THR A 1009 20.56 8.22 -19.53
C THR A 1009 20.19 7.05 -20.43
N ARG A 1010 19.96 5.88 -19.83
CA ARG A 1010 19.43 4.68 -20.53
C ARG A 1010 18.23 5.03 -21.43
N ARG A 1011 17.27 5.78 -20.87
CA ARG A 1011 16.05 6.19 -21.55
C ARG A 1011 16.36 7.06 -22.77
N ALA A 1012 17.15 8.12 -22.62
CA ALA A 1012 17.56 8.99 -23.74
C ALA A 1012 18.29 8.24 -24.86
N ILE A 1013 19.12 7.24 -24.53
CA ILE A 1013 19.79 6.39 -25.51
C ILE A 1013 18.80 5.52 -26.28
N LEU A 1014 17.87 4.85 -25.58
CA LEU A 1014 16.86 3.97 -26.18
C LEU A 1014 15.85 4.77 -27.03
N SER A 1015 15.38 5.92 -26.53
CA SER A 1015 14.48 6.84 -27.22
C SER A 1015 15.07 7.30 -28.57
N ARG A 1016 16.35 7.73 -28.57
CA ARG A 1016 17.06 8.07 -29.81
C ARG A 1016 17.26 6.87 -30.75
N ARG A 1017 17.55 5.67 -30.22
CA ARG A 1017 17.65 4.44 -31.04
C ARG A 1017 16.33 4.13 -31.75
N ALA A 1018 15.19 4.25 -31.06
CA ALA A 1018 13.86 4.06 -31.65
C ALA A 1018 13.57 5.11 -32.73
N ALA A 1019 13.98 6.37 -32.50
CA ALA A 1019 13.89 7.45 -33.47
C ALA A 1019 14.91 7.37 -34.64
N GLY A 1020 15.80 6.37 -34.66
CA GLY A 1020 16.86 6.23 -35.67
C GLY A 1020 18.00 7.27 -35.57
N VAL A 1021 18.12 7.97 -34.45
CA VAL A 1021 19.11 9.02 -34.19
C VAL A 1021 20.38 8.43 -33.58
N TYR A 1022 21.53 8.70 -34.20
CA TYR A 1022 22.85 8.30 -33.67
C TYR A 1022 23.20 9.07 -32.39
N GLN A 1023 23.82 8.38 -31.44
CA GLN A 1023 24.18 8.91 -30.12
C GLN A 1023 25.27 10.00 -30.19
N ARG A 1024 26.09 9.96 -31.24
CA ARG A 1024 27.11 10.98 -31.58
C ARG A 1024 26.56 12.26 -32.25
N ASP A 1025 25.32 12.22 -32.75
CA ASP A 1025 24.71 13.38 -33.46
C ASP A 1025 23.88 14.23 -32.48
N ALA A 1026 23.71 13.77 -31.23
CA ALA A 1026 23.08 14.48 -30.14
C ALA A 1026 24.10 15.35 -29.36
N THR A 1027 23.75 16.61 -29.09
CA THR A 1027 24.53 17.59 -28.32
C THR A 1027 23.64 18.35 -27.35
N MET A 1028 24.17 18.75 -26.20
CA MET A 1028 23.43 19.41 -25.11
C MET A 1028 23.94 20.84 -24.88
N ALA A 1029 23.09 21.83 -25.13
CA ALA A 1029 23.24 23.17 -24.58
C ALA A 1029 22.48 23.25 -23.25
N VAL A 1030 22.83 24.23 -22.41
CA VAL A 1030 22.25 24.38 -21.07
C VAL A 1030 21.65 25.77 -20.91
N LEU A 1031 20.34 25.82 -20.69
CA LEU A 1031 19.58 27.02 -20.41
C LEU A 1031 19.63 27.29 -18.89
N VAL A 1032 20.29 28.39 -18.50
CA VAL A 1032 20.36 28.83 -17.11
C VAL A 1032 19.32 29.93 -16.91
N GLN A 1033 18.37 29.72 -16.03
CA GLN A 1033 17.30 30.70 -15.73
C GLN A 1033 17.21 31.00 -14.24
N GLU A 1034 16.70 32.18 -13.91
CA GLU A 1034 16.21 32.55 -12.58
C GLU A 1034 15.09 31.60 -12.16
N ILE A 1035 15.22 30.95 -10.99
CA ILE A 1035 14.12 30.13 -10.45
C ILE A 1035 13.16 31.03 -9.67
N LEU A 1036 11.89 30.94 -10.04
CA LEU A 1036 10.82 31.71 -9.41
C LEU A 1036 10.34 31.00 -8.13
N GLN A 1037 9.73 31.75 -7.21
CA GLN A 1037 8.99 31.20 -6.06
C GLN A 1037 7.49 31.42 -6.30
N PRO A 1038 6.81 30.52 -7.03
CA PRO A 1038 5.41 30.69 -7.38
C PRO A 1038 4.47 30.24 -6.26
N ASP A 1039 3.31 30.90 -6.17
CA ASP A 1039 2.17 30.44 -5.39
C ASP A 1039 1.46 29.25 -6.08
N LEU A 1040 1.45 29.29 -7.42
CA LEU A 1040 0.83 28.31 -8.33
C LEU A 1040 1.67 28.16 -9.59
N SER A 1041 1.82 26.94 -10.10
CA SER A 1041 2.39 26.62 -11.41
C SER A 1041 1.33 26.03 -12.34
N PHE A 1042 1.51 26.13 -13.66
CA PHE A 1042 0.57 25.60 -14.63
C PHE A 1042 1.23 25.09 -15.92
N VAL A 1043 0.58 24.11 -16.53
CA VAL A 1043 0.75 23.72 -17.94
C VAL A 1043 -0.55 24.08 -18.67
N LEU A 1044 -0.43 24.58 -19.89
CA LEU A 1044 -1.54 25.17 -20.64
C LEU A 1044 -1.47 24.78 -22.11
N HIS A 1045 -2.50 24.09 -22.59
CA HIS A 1045 -2.70 23.78 -24.00
C HIS A 1045 -3.67 24.81 -24.61
N THR A 1046 -3.29 25.45 -25.72
CA THR A 1046 -4.15 26.47 -26.35
C THR A 1046 -5.31 25.88 -27.15
N VAL A 1047 -5.28 24.59 -27.48
CA VAL A 1047 -6.42 23.84 -28.03
C VAL A 1047 -6.76 22.69 -27.09
N CYS A 1048 -8.04 22.46 -26.79
CA CYS A 1048 -8.47 21.39 -25.90
C CYS A 1048 -7.94 20.01 -26.36
N PRO A 1049 -7.19 19.24 -25.54
CA PRO A 1049 -6.61 17.96 -25.95
C PRO A 1049 -7.60 16.79 -25.95
N ALA A 1050 -8.83 16.97 -25.48
CA ALA A 1050 -9.83 15.91 -25.36
C ALA A 1050 -10.90 15.93 -26.48
N ASP A 1051 -11.26 17.11 -27.00
CA ASP A 1051 -12.25 17.28 -28.07
C ASP A 1051 -11.78 18.15 -29.25
N HIS A 1052 -10.56 18.70 -29.15
CA HIS A 1052 -9.95 19.59 -30.14
C HIS A 1052 -10.71 20.90 -30.43
N ASP A 1053 -11.56 21.44 -29.54
CA ASP A 1053 -12.14 22.79 -29.75
C ASP A 1053 -11.05 23.88 -29.72
N PRO A 1054 -10.78 24.59 -30.85
CA PRO A 1054 -9.79 25.65 -30.90
C PRO A 1054 -10.22 26.93 -30.17
N LYS A 1055 -11.44 27.01 -29.62
CA LYS A 1055 -11.90 28.14 -28.79
C LYS A 1055 -11.52 28.00 -27.32
N VAL A 1056 -11.14 26.80 -26.89
CA VAL A 1056 -10.89 26.46 -25.49
C VAL A 1056 -9.39 26.32 -25.24
N VAL A 1057 -8.91 27.09 -24.27
CA VAL A 1057 -7.63 26.86 -23.61
C VAL A 1057 -7.89 25.95 -22.41
N GLN A 1058 -7.21 24.80 -22.33
CA GLN A 1058 -7.25 23.95 -21.15
C GLN A 1058 -5.96 24.15 -20.35
N ALA A 1059 -6.11 24.42 -19.05
CA ALA A 1059 -4.99 24.59 -18.13
C ALA A 1059 -5.09 23.60 -16.97
N GLU A 1060 -3.96 22.98 -16.63
CA GLU A 1060 -3.79 22.21 -15.41
C GLU A 1060 -2.82 22.96 -14.49
N VAL A 1061 -3.21 23.12 -13.22
CA VAL A 1061 -2.55 24.00 -12.26
C VAL A 1061 -2.21 23.20 -11.00
N ALA A 1062 -1.03 23.45 -10.43
CA ALA A 1062 -0.56 22.87 -9.17
C ALA A 1062 -0.12 23.96 -8.18
N PRO A 1063 -0.12 23.66 -6.86
CA PRO A 1063 0.51 24.50 -5.86
C PRO A 1063 2.04 24.46 -5.98
N GLY A 1064 2.71 25.58 -5.72
CA GLY A 1064 4.18 25.65 -5.78
C GLY A 1064 4.77 25.46 -7.19
N LEU A 1065 5.96 24.87 -7.25
CA LEU A 1065 6.78 24.71 -8.46
C LEU A 1065 6.16 23.77 -9.51
N GLY A 1066 6.47 24.02 -10.79
CA GLY A 1066 5.94 23.27 -11.94
C GLY A 1066 6.38 21.81 -11.99
N GLU A 1067 7.48 21.50 -11.32
CA GLU A 1067 7.95 20.15 -11.02
C GLU A 1067 6.86 19.30 -10.33
N THR A 1068 5.90 19.90 -9.62
CA THR A 1068 4.72 19.21 -9.04
C THR A 1068 3.81 18.59 -10.12
N LEU A 1069 3.66 19.24 -11.29
CA LEU A 1069 2.94 18.70 -12.45
C LEU A 1069 3.82 17.74 -13.29
N ALA A 1070 5.10 18.07 -13.42
CA ALA A 1070 6.02 17.39 -14.34
C ALA A 1070 6.55 16.03 -13.83
N SER A 1071 6.58 15.83 -12.50
CA SER A 1071 7.20 14.68 -11.82
C SER A 1071 6.30 13.44 -11.65
N GLY A 1072 5.15 13.39 -12.35
CA GLY A 1072 4.20 12.27 -12.24
C GLY A 1072 3.63 12.03 -10.84
N THR A 1073 3.74 13.01 -9.93
CA THR A 1073 3.26 12.93 -8.54
C THR A 1073 1.79 12.50 -8.50
N ARG A 1074 1.49 11.40 -7.79
CA ARG A 1074 0.13 10.79 -7.70
C ARG A 1074 -0.89 11.82 -7.22
N GLY A 1075 -1.75 12.27 -8.15
CA GLY A 1075 -2.85 13.17 -7.85
C GLY A 1075 -3.39 13.90 -9.07
N THR A 1076 -4.54 14.54 -8.85
CA THR A 1076 -5.26 15.37 -9.81
C THR A 1076 -4.88 16.84 -9.61
N PRO A 1077 -4.61 17.62 -10.67
CA PRO A 1077 -4.41 19.07 -10.59
C PRO A 1077 -5.74 19.85 -10.61
N TRP A 1078 -5.71 21.17 -10.39
CA TRP A 1078 -6.87 21.99 -10.75
C TRP A 1078 -6.94 22.06 -12.28
N ARG A 1079 -8.01 21.55 -12.88
CA ARG A 1079 -8.22 21.53 -14.33
C ARG A 1079 -9.26 22.57 -14.72
N LEU A 1080 -8.86 23.60 -15.47
CA LEU A 1080 -9.71 24.70 -15.91
C LEU A 1080 -9.91 24.67 -17.42
N SER A 1081 -11.15 24.82 -17.88
CA SER A 1081 -11.51 25.02 -19.29
C SER A 1081 -11.89 26.49 -19.49
N CYS A 1082 -11.14 27.21 -20.32
CA CYS A 1082 -11.22 28.67 -20.42
C CYS A 1082 -11.45 29.09 -21.89
N ASN A 1083 -12.57 29.74 -22.18
CA ASN A 1083 -12.90 30.16 -23.54
C ASN A 1083 -12.17 31.46 -23.92
N LYS A 1084 -11.49 31.45 -25.07
CA LYS A 1084 -10.68 32.57 -25.60
C LYS A 1084 -11.50 33.84 -25.90
N PHE A 1085 -12.80 33.70 -26.20
CA PHE A 1085 -13.59 34.75 -26.85
C PHE A 1085 -14.74 35.28 -25.97
N ASP A 1086 -15.49 34.41 -25.29
CA ASP A 1086 -16.60 34.83 -24.41
C ASP A 1086 -16.22 34.94 -22.93
N GLY A 1087 -14.98 34.59 -22.58
CA GLY A 1087 -14.44 34.74 -21.23
C GLY A 1087 -15.10 33.84 -20.18
N LYS A 1088 -15.83 32.78 -20.57
CA LYS A 1088 -16.25 31.72 -19.64
C LYS A 1088 -15.03 30.93 -19.16
N VAL A 1089 -15.11 30.53 -17.89
CA VAL A 1089 -14.17 29.62 -17.23
C VAL A 1089 -15.03 28.59 -16.51
N ALA A 1090 -14.76 27.31 -16.78
CA ALA A 1090 -15.39 26.15 -16.19
C ALA A 1090 -14.36 25.36 -15.38
N THR A 1091 -14.75 24.86 -14.20
CA THR A 1091 -13.85 24.07 -13.35
C THR A 1091 -14.12 22.58 -13.55
N LEU A 1092 -13.19 21.88 -14.22
CA LEU A 1092 -13.32 20.46 -14.53
C LEU A 1092 -12.83 19.55 -13.40
N ALA A 1093 -11.83 19.99 -12.63
CA ALA A 1093 -11.32 19.28 -11.46
C ALA A 1093 -10.70 20.25 -10.43
N PHE A 1094 -10.69 19.83 -9.17
CA PHE A 1094 -9.94 20.50 -8.10
C PHE A 1094 -8.67 19.72 -7.75
N SER A 1095 -7.59 20.42 -7.41
CA SER A 1095 -6.31 19.80 -7.09
C SER A 1095 -6.39 18.98 -5.79
N ASN A 1096 -5.70 17.84 -5.76
CA ASN A 1096 -5.65 16.96 -4.59
C ASN A 1096 -4.24 16.44 -4.22
N PHE A 1097 -3.16 16.97 -4.82
CA PHE A 1097 -1.79 16.59 -4.48
C PHE A 1097 -1.49 16.72 -2.98
N SER A 1098 -0.78 15.75 -2.43
CA SER A 1098 -0.40 15.69 -1.01
C SER A 1098 0.60 16.77 -0.60
N GLU A 1099 1.57 17.04 -1.47
CA GLU A 1099 2.70 17.94 -1.23
C GLU A 1099 2.87 18.94 -2.38
N GLU A 1100 3.33 20.16 -2.07
CA GLU A 1100 3.83 21.13 -3.04
C GLU A 1100 5.35 21.24 -2.95
N MET A 1101 6.02 21.38 -4.10
CA MET A 1101 7.48 21.58 -4.15
C MET A 1101 7.81 23.08 -4.13
N VAL A 1102 8.74 23.49 -3.26
CA VAL A 1102 9.17 24.89 -3.10
C VAL A 1102 10.69 25.02 -2.94
N VAL A 1103 11.21 26.24 -3.13
CA VAL A 1103 12.61 26.61 -2.83
C VAL A 1103 12.62 27.83 -1.92
N HIS A 1104 13.39 27.78 -0.84
CA HIS A 1104 13.63 28.92 0.04
C HIS A 1104 15.03 29.50 -0.20
N ASN A 1105 15.13 30.82 -0.43
CA ASN A 1105 16.41 31.51 -0.66
C ASN A 1105 17.38 31.41 0.54
N SER A 1106 16.86 31.16 1.75
CA SER A 1106 17.61 30.91 2.99
C SER A 1106 18.06 29.45 3.18
N GLY A 1107 17.58 28.51 2.37
CA GLY A 1107 18.01 27.11 2.39
C GLY A 1107 19.32 26.87 1.63
N PRO A 1108 19.87 25.64 1.66
CA PRO A 1108 21.03 25.28 0.85
C PRO A 1108 20.75 25.44 -0.66
N ALA A 1109 21.78 25.70 -1.46
CA ALA A 1109 21.72 25.86 -2.92
C ALA A 1109 22.28 24.61 -3.65
N ASN A 1110 21.84 23.44 -3.21
CA ASN A 1110 22.46 22.13 -3.47
C ASN A 1110 21.78 21.32 -4.60
N GLY A 1111 20.79 21.87 -5.29
CA GLY A 1111 20.01 21.14 -6.31
C GLY A 1111 18.68 20.56 -5.82
N GLU A 1112 18.36 20.66 -4.53
CA GLU A 1112 17.19 20.02 -3.91
C GLU A 1112 16.00 20.99 -3.78
N VAL A 1113 14.78 20.44 -3.79
CA VAL A 1113 13.53 21.15 -3.48
C VAL A 1113 12.97 20.68 -2.14
N ILE A 1114 12.31 21.59 -1.43
CA ILE A 1114 11.61 21.29 -0.18
C ILE A 1114 10.17 20.90 -0.52
N ARG A 1115 9.65 19.84 0.09
CA ARG A 1115 8.25 19.45 -0.02
C ARG A 1115 7.48 19.92 1.21
N LEU A 1116 6.30 20.50 1.01
CA LEU A 1116 5.42 20.98 2.07
C LEU A 1116 4.02 20.37 1.86
N THR A 1117 3.35 19.95 2.94
CA THR A 1117 1.97 19.46 2.85
C THR A 1117 1.02 20.57 2.39
N VAL A 1118 0.18 20.28 1.40
CA VAL A 1118 -0.81 21.23 0.88
C VAL A 1118 -2.07 21.21 1.74
N ASP A 1119 -2.65 22.39 2.01
CA ASP A 1119 -3.97 22.55 2.62
C ASP A 1119 -4.87 23.35 1.66
N TYR A 1120 -5.79 22.65 0.99
CA TYR A 1120 -6.65 23.26 -0.02
C TYR A 1120 -7.77 24.14 0.57
N SER A 1121 -8.01 24.11 1.88
CA SER A 1121 -8.89 25.08 2.55
C SER A 1121 -8.30 26.50 2.59
N LYS A 1122 -6.99 26.64 2.32
CA LYS A 1122 -6.25 27.91 2.34
C LYS A 1122 -5.82 28.40 0.95
N LYS A 1123 -5.85 27.56 -0.08
CA LYS A 1123 -5.43 27.92 -1.45
C LYS A 1123 -6.55 28.69 -2.19
N PRO A 1124 -6.32 29.93 -2.67
CA PRO A 1124 -7.36 30.73 -3.34
C PRO A 1124 -8.01 30.05 -4.54
N LEU A 1125 -7.26 29.25 -5.31
CA LEU A 1125 -7.79 28.52 -6.47
C LEU A 1125 -8.78 27.39 -6.09
N SER A 1126 -8.84 26.98 -4.82
CA SER A 1126 -9.92 26.13 -4.28
C SER A 1126 -11.06 26.95 -3.65
N VAL A 1127 -10.76 27.98 -2.84
CA VAL A 1127 -11.79 28.66 -2.02
C VAL A 1127 -12.44 29.91 -2.61
N ASP A 1128 -11.86 30.55 -3.64
CA ASP A 1128 -12.35 31.80 -4.23
C ASP A 1128 -12.67 31.67 -5.74
N THR A 1129 -13.97 31.63 -6.04
CA THR A 1129 -14.55 31.61 -7.39
C THR A 1129 -14.16 32.84 -8.22
N THR A 1130 -14.03 34.00 -7.61
CA THR A 1130 -13.66 35.25 -8.30
C THR A 1130 -12.20 35.17 -8.75
N PHE A 1131 -11.32 34.70 -7.87
CA PHE A 1131 -9.92 34.44 -8.19
C PHE A 1131 -9.77 33.37 -9.29
N ARG A 1132 -10.44 32.21 -9.18
CA ARG A 1132 -10.47 31.18 -10.23
C ARG A 1132 -10.83 31.75 -11.60
N LYS A 1133 -11.95 32.48 -11.66
CA LYS A 1133 -12.46 33.04 -12.91
C LYS A 1133 -11.51 34.07 -13.51
N GLN A 1134 -10.98 35.00 -12.71
CA GLN A 1134 -10.02 36.01 -13.18
C GLN A 1134 -8.69 35.37 -13.64
N PHE A 1135 -8.24 34.31 -12.97
CA PHE A 1135 -7.05 33.57 -13.34
C PHE A 1135 -7.23 32.84 -14.67
N GLY A 1136 -8.29 32.04 -14.82
CA GLY A 1136 -8.62 31.34 -16.07
C GLY A 1136 -8.84 32.29 -17.26
N GLN A 1137 -9.47 33.45 -17.03
CA GLN A 1137 -9.64 34.49 -18.06
C GLN A 1137 -8.30 35.07 -18.53
N ARG A 1138 -7.34 35.30 -17.63
CA ARG A 1138 -5.98 35.74 -18.00
C ARG A 1138 -5.22 34.66 -18.75
N LEU A 1139 -5.32 33.40 -18.32
CA LEU A 1139 -4.72 32.26 -19.01
C LEU A 1139 -5.26 32.12 -20.44
N ALA A 1140 -6.57 32.28 -20.65
CA ALA A 1140 -7.16 32.28 -21.99
C ALA A 1140 -6.63 33.41 -22.89
N ALA A 1141 -6.52 34.63 -22.35
CA ALA A 1141 -6.00 35.79 -23.09
C ALA A 1141 -4.50 35.63 -23.45
N ILE A 1142 -3.68 35.10 -22.53
CA ILE A 1142 -2.27 34.80 -22.79
C ILE A 1142 -2.13 33.67 -23.82
N GLY A 1143 -2.87 32.57 -23.66
CA GLY A 1143 -2.85 31.45 -24.59
C GLY A 1143 -3.25 31.84 -26.02
N GLN A 1144 -4.32 32.62 -26.17
CA GLN A 1144 -4.74 33.21 -27.45
C GLN A 1144 -3.64 34.08 -28.08
N TYR A 1145 -2.97 34.92 -27.29
CA TYR A 1145 -1.88 35.77 -27.77
C TYR A 1145 -0.65 34.96 -28.20
N LEU A 1146 -0.24 33.95 -27.44
CA LEU A 1146 0.90 33.09 -27.79
C LEU A 1146 0.63 32.29 -29.07
N GLU A 1147 -0.54 31.65 -29.17
CA GLU A 1147 -0.99 30.92 -30.36
C GLU A 1147 -0.98 31.80 -31.62
N GLN A 1148 -1.49 33.03 -31.54
CA GLN A 1148 -1.45 34.00 -32.64
C GLN A 1148 -0.04 34.48 -33.01
N LYS A 1149 0.95 34.33 -32.12
CA LYS A 1149 2.32 34.81 -32.34
C LYS A 1149 3.28 33.71 -32.79
N PHE A 1150 3.06 32.47 -32.37
CA PHE A 1150 3.77 31.30 -32.88
C PHE A 1150 3.12 30.73 -34.15
N GLY A 1151 1.83 31.02 -34.41
CA GLY A 1151 1.12 30.61 -35.63
C GLY A 1151 0.55 29.19 -35.60
N SER A 1152 0.67 28.49 -34.48
CA SER A 1152 0.12 27.17 -34.22
C SER A 1152 -0.31 27.04 -32.76
N ALA A 1153 -1.12 26.03 -32.45
CA ALA A 1153 -1.45 25.66 -31.08
C ALA A 1153 -0.19 25.47 -30.22
N GLN A 1154 -0.22 25.88 -28.95
CA GLN A 1154 0.93 25.85 -28.05
C GLN A 1154 0.65 25.03 -26.79
N ASP A 1155 1.68 24.33 -26.34
CA ASP A 1155 1.83 23.81 -24.98
C ASP A 1155 2.78 24.76 -24.22
N VAL A 1156 2.29 25.31 -23.11
CA VAL A 1156 2.88 26.47 -22.42
C VAL A 1156 3.05 26.16 -20.94
N GLU A 1157 4.30 26.22 -20.47
CA GLU A 1157 4.65 26.08 -19.04
C GLU A 1157 4.76 27.49 -18.41
N GLY A 1158 4.12 27.70 -17.26
CA GLY A 1158 4.13 28.99 -16.57
C GLY A 1158 3.80 28.92 -15.09
N CYS A 1159 3.76 30.07 -14.43
CA CYS A 1159 3.43 30.17 -13.01
C CYS A 1159 2.89 31.56 -12.62
N LEU A 1160 2.31 31.65 -11.42
CA LEU A 1160 1.86 32.87 -10.77
C LEU A 1160 2.79 33.19 -9.61
N VAL A 1161 3.33 34.42 -9.60
CA VAL A 1161 4.11 34.97 -8.48
C VAL A 1161 3.36 36.21 -7.97
N GLY A 1162 2.61 36.04 -6.88
CA GLY A 1162 1.74 37.05 -6.28
C GLY A 1162 0.56 37.46 -7.16
N LYS A 1163 0.82 38.31 -8.16
CA LYS A 1163 -0.17 38.79 -9.16
C LYS A 1163 0.33 38.72 -10.59
N ASP A 1164 1.63 38.57 -10.80
CA ASP A 1164 2.25 38.50 -12.12
C ASP A 1164 2.27 37.05 -12.61
N ILE A 1165 1.83 36.86 -13.86
CA ILE A 1165 1.94 35.57 -14.55
C ILE A 1165 3.27 35.57 -15.29
N PHE A 1166 4.07 34.55 -15.05
CA PHE A 1166 5.31 34.27 -15.76
C PHE A 1166 5.10 33.08 -16.69
N ILE A 1167 5.64 33.17 -17.90
CA ILE A 1167 5.77 32.03 -18.82
C ILE A 1167 7.23 31.61 -18.81
N VAL A 1168 7.49 30.34 -18.53
CA VAL A 1168 8.85 29.79 -18.42
C VAL A 1168 9.26 29.04 -19.68
N GLN A 1169 8.30 28.47 -20.42
CA GLN A 1169 8.53 27.73 -21.67
C GLN A 1169 7.27 27.76 -22.55
N SER A 1170 7.44 27.60 -23.87
CA SER A 1170 6.36 27.40 -24.85
C SER A 1170 6.90 26.53 -25.98
N ARG A 1171 6.13 25.53 -26.41
CA ARG A 1171 6.44 24.65 -27.54
C ARG A 1171 5.16 24.41 -28.36
N PRO A 1172 5.26 23.99 -29.64
CA PRO A 1172 4.08 23.59 -30.40
C PRO A 1172 3.31 22.46 -29.70
N GLN A 1173 1.99 22.58 -29.63
CA GLN A 1173 1.11 21.52 -29.14
C GLN A 1173 1.08 20.36 -30.18
N PRO A 1174 1.21 19.09 -29.75
CA PRO A 1174 1.14 17.92 -30.63
C PRO A 1174 -0.30 17.51 -31.01
#